data_AF-A0A3B8NA81-F1
#
_entry.id   AF-A0A3B8NA81-F1
#
_cell.length_a   1.000
_cell.length_b   1.000
_cell.length_c   1.000
_cell.angle_alpha   90.00
_cell.angle_beta   90.00
_cell.angle_gamma   90.00
#
_symmetry.space_group_name_H-M   'P 1'
#
loop_
_entity.id
_entity.type
_entity.pdbx_description
1 polymer ?
#
loop_
_entity_poly.entity_id
_entity_poly.type
_entity_poly.pdbx_seq_one_letter_code
_entity_poly.pdbx_strand_id
1 'polypeptide(L)'
;MIRRILLVPIILLVISCAFSFDTDAVEQYFLGYIEDFQKVESQHPLVKELKLELDNLALYRLYKFQIAGSVERRETSTTIAGLLTDFFRTIPESAYANQDDRLAFSAFLGWVLSEYSVNSFETWTLSEMPAFTRAFNDYTAYVRNAASKVFKAWIAHALGVLVEIPEHFPEELSVRNVFPELAISVAIDKEDEELISSLSSPGIINRLTSSIDQIAEKNYTASELFKEDVRHFVNLAINDLPGIDQSLLEQAQNLLELWVYHAMSLIDHAPGFPAGMMTVEATIPGFDNTLPTDEEYYSEILAYFEENPDRRASTAERLGLNARILSMRRYDPSSLLESDIEAEVRRIVPALTEAFTALRAEISENLVEAAERSPDLAWLRILIYVAAGLGLYLLMPALRSYLAGAIVSVELFYLLFFSNFNLSTFDVSLYAIVIVPTFVFTLILTVSANLSKTKRGILSLLQLLLVILVLVLPFTNLYTRVDEISMDEFPDFYSSIYYETLKTDLFLSTTSRFSFLMRDLTSVISTEMNDLRRVIRVVIPNVMNSIVSKSNSQAAYDAGRFRITMPSFDPYLSISNQQEYVQEFDSLQKNLKSFVRTSTINYRTYLKRKDAVMSSAVQIVAMAGEPLREDFLKHVRDAFGARADFTHPLEVFEDTIHVELEKEPEPASVKPYSSGDFAPILLGVMVLSSSSALFKRRVLFLYVQMALIVVAFVRALLSMGSLELFVHSGLPEISVVTSSRIDIWFLVFFVCIISVCLIKAILSHKKRREIHED
;
A
#
# COMPACT_ATOMS: atom_id res chain seq x y z
N MET A 1 -27.52 -8.93 -40.96
CA MET A 1 -26.24 -8.48 -40.34
C MET A 1 -26.38 -7.15 -39.59
N ILE A 2 -27.13 -6.16 -40.13
CA ILE A 2 -27.39 -4.84 -39.50
C ILE A 2 -28.15 -4.92 -38.16
N ARG A 3 -29.04 -5.91 -37.96
CA ARG A 3 -29.77 -6.10 -36.68
C ARG A 3 -28.91 -6.56 -35.48
N ARG A 4 -27.73 -7.16 -35.69
CA ARG A 4 -26.85 -7.60 -34.58
C ARG A 4 -25.87 -6.53 -34.12
N ILE A 5 -25.59 -5.52 -34.96
CA ILE A 5 -24.66 -4.42 -34.63
C ILE A 5 -25.38 -3.27 -33.91
N LEU A 6 -26.69 -3.09 -34.14
CA LEU A 6 -27.53 -2.13 -33.40
C LEU A 6 -27.95 -2.63 -32.01
N LEU A 7 -27.91 -3.94 -31.76
CA LEU A 7 -28.31 -4.55 -30.49
C LEU A 7 -27.26 -4.37 -29.38
N VAL A 8 -25.98 -4.27 -29.74
CA VAL A 8 -24.86 -4.06 -28.80
C VAL A 8 -24.88 -2.66 -28.17
N PRO A 9 -25.04 -1.54 -28.92
CA PRO A 9 -25.16 -0.22 -28.31
C PRO A 9 -26.50 -0.03 -27.59
N ILE A 10 -27.59 -0.68 -28.00
CA ILE A 10 -28.88 -0.60 -27.29
C ILE A 10 -28.84 -1.42 -25.99
N ILE A 11 -28.17 -2.58 -25.95
CA ILE A 11 -27.94 -3.32 -24.69
C ILE A 11 -27.02 -2.52 -23.77
N LEU A 12 -25.97 -1.87 -24.30
CA LEU A 12 -25.12 -0.97 -23.51
C LEU A 12 -25.89 0.24 -22.96
N LEU A 13 -26.78 0.85 -23.76
CA LEU A 13 -27.57 2.02 -23.36
C LEU A 13 -28.72 1.66 -22.39
N VAL A 14 -29.28 0.45 -22.48
CA VAL A 14 -30.23 -0.09 -21.49
C VAL A 14 -29.53 -0.51 -20.19
N ILE A 15 -28.24 -0.87 -20.25
CA ILE A 15 -27.39 -1.05 -19.06
C ILE A 15 -27.11 0.31 -18.42
N SER A 16 -26.87 1.37 -19.19
CA SER A 16 -26.66 2.74 -18.67
C SER A 16 -27.92 3.39 -18.06
N CYS A 17 -29.13 3.05 -18.54
CA CYS A 17 -30.37 3.67 -18.07
C CYS A 17 -31.08 2.90 -16.92
N ALA A 18 -30.54 1.76 -16.45
CA ALA A 18 -31.25 0.86 -15.53
C ALA A 18 -30.58 0.67 -14.16
N PHE A 19 -29.51 1.40 -13.86
CA PHE A 19 -28.91 1.40 -12.52
C PHE A 19 -29.27 2.69 -11.80
N SER A 20 -30.29 2.62 -10.95
CA SER A 20 -30.55 3.64 -9.94
C SER A 20 -29.62 3.40 -8.73
N PHE A 21 -28.30 3.39 -8.98
CA PHE A 21 -27.38 3.85 -7.94
C PHE A 21 -27.66 5.35 -7.81
N ASP A 22 -27.77 5.87 -6.59
CA ASP A 22 -27.94 7.31 -6.39
C ASP A 22 -26.59 8.01 -6.63
N THR A 23 -26.13 7.92 -7.89
CA THR A 23 -25.00 8.65 -8.46
C THR A 23 -25.15 10.12 -8.14
N ASP A 24 -26.38 10.64 -8.20
CA ASP A 24 -26.74 11.99 -7.84
C ASP A 24 -26.44 12.29 -6.35
N ALA A 25 -26.76 11.39 -5.41
CA ALA A 25 -26.41 11.56 -3.99
C ALA A 25 -24.90 11.52 -3.74
N VAL A 26 -24.18 10.56 -4.34
CA VAL A 26 -22.71 10.50 -4.20
C VAL A 26 -22.06 11.77 -4.77
N GLU A 27 -22.54 12.24 -5.93
CA GLU A 27 -22.09 13.49 -6.54
C GLU A 27 -22.42 14.70 -5.65
N GLN A 28 -23.63 14.78 -5.09
CA GLN A 28 -24.03 15.86 -4.18
C GLN A 28 -23.17 15.90 -2.90
N TYR A 29 -22.93 14.76 -2.26
CA TYR A 29 -22.03 14.70 -1.09
C TYR A 29 -20.61 15.10 -1.48
N PHE A 30 -20.11 14.61 -2.61
CA PHE A 30 -18.78 14.93 -3.12
C PHE A 30 -18.60 16.42 -3.40
N LEU A 31 -19.54 17.05 -4.13
CA LEU A 31 -19.54 18.48 -4.40
C LEU A 31 -19.67 19.28 -3.10
N GLY A 32 -20.50 18.83 -2.16
CA GLY A 32 -20.64 19.43 -0.84
C GLY A 32 -19.31 19.46 -0.07
N TYR A 33 -18.54 18.36 -0.12
CA TYR A 33 -17.20 18.32 0.47
C TYR A 33 -16.21 19.27 -0.21
N ILE A 34 -16.22 19.33 -1.55
CA ILE A 34 -15.38 20.24 -2.33
C ILE A 34 -15.68 21.70 -1.98
N GLU A 35 -16.96 22.09 -1.98
CA GLU A 35 -17.38 23.45 -1.67
C GLU A 35 -17.00 23.84 -0.24
N ASP A 36 -17.18 22.94 0.73
CA ASP A 36 -16.84 23.22 2.12
C ASP A 36 -15.32 23.25 2.37
N PHE A 37 -14.54 22.47 1.61
CA PHE A 37 -13.08 22.51 1.65
C PHE A 37 -12.52 23.82 1.08
N GLN A 38 -13.14 24.37 0.02
CA GLN A 38 -12.71 25.64 -0.59
C GLN A 38 -12.99 26.87 0.30
N LYS A 39 -13.89 26.77 1.28
CA LYS A 39 -14.12 27.85 2.26
C LYS A 39 -12.90 28.02 3.15
N VAL A 40 -12.63 29.24 3.60
CA VAL A 40 -11.54 29.53 4.56
C VAL A 40 -11.77 28.76 5.87
N GLU A 41 -13.00 28.80 6.40
CA GLU A 41 -13.43 28.00 7.54
C GLU A 41 -14.45 26.95 7.09
N SER A 42 -14.07 25.69 7.21
CA SER A 42 -14.95 24.55 6.89
C SER A 42 -15.94 24.29 8.02
N GLN A 43 -17.19 24.02 7.65
CA GLN A 43 -18.27 23.75 8.61
C GLN A 43 -18.48 22.25 8.82
N HIS A 44 -18.18 21.43 7.81
CA HIS A 44 -18.32 19.98 7.90
C HIS A 44 -17.24 19.39 8.82
N PRO A 45 -17.60 18.58 9.84
CA PRO A 45 -16.65 18.02 10.81
C PRO A 45 -15.49 17.27 10.14
N LEU A 46 -15.78 16.37 9.19
CA LEU A 46 -14.77 15.59 8.47
C LEU A 46 -13.80 16.46 7.65
N VAL A 47 -14.29 17.55 7.04
CA VAL A 47 -13.47 18.45 6.23
C VAL A 47 -12.58 19.31 7.12
N LYS A 48 -13.09 19.74 8.27
CA LYS A 48 -12.32 20.47 9.29
C LYS A 48 -11.21 19.61 9.86
N GLU A 49 -11.51 18.36 10.20
CA GLU A 49 -10.52 17.39 10.68
C GLU A 49 -9.47 17.09 9.60
N LEU A 50 -9.90 16.88 8.35
CA LEU A 50 -8.98 16.67 7.22
C LEU A 50 -8.01 17.84 7.04
N LYS A 51 -8.47 19.10 7.10
CA LYS A 51 -7.58 20.27 6.97
C LYS A 51 -6.49 20.29 8.04
N LEU A 52 -6.87 20.04 9.30
CA LEU A 52 -5.92 19.93 10.40
C LEU A 52 -4.93 18.79 10.20
N GLU A 53 -5.41 17.63 9.73
CA GLU A 53 -4.56 16.48 9.43
C GLU A 53 -3.64 16.73 8.22
N LEU A 54 -4.07 17.50 7.21
CA LEU A 54 -3.20 17.89 6.09
C LEU A 54 -2.02 18.76 6.54
N ASP A 55 -2.24 19.66 7.50
CA ASP A 55 -1.16 20.45 8.10
C ASP A 55 -0.19 19.55 8.90
N ASN A 56 -0.73 18.62 9.70
CA ASN A 56 0.06 17.63 10.43
C ASN A 56 0.83 16.68 9.50
N LEU A 57 0.27 16.35 8.34
CA LEU A 57 0.91 15.55 7.30
C LEU A 57 2.14 16.27 6.72
N ALA A 58 2.03 17.59 6.50
CA ALA A 58 3.15 18.42 6.07
C ALA A 58 4.25 18.45 7.15
N LEU A 59 3.89 18.61 8.42
CA LEU A 59 4.82 18.55 9.56
C LEU A 59 5.52 17.20 9.66
N TYR A 60 4.78 16.09 9.56
CA TYR A 60 5.34 14.74 9.51
C TYR A 60 6.41 14.60 8.42
N ARG A 61 6.13 15.06 7.20
CA ARG A 61 7.11 14.99 6.11
C ARG A 61 8.32 15.86 6.36
N LEU A 62 8.13 17.05 6.92
CA LEU A 62 9.21 17.95 7.24
C LEU A 62 10.18 17.27 8.22
N TYR A 63 9.68 16.77 9.35
CA TYR A 63 10.51 16.11 10.35
C TYR A 63 11.13 14.82 9.82
N LYS A 64 10.38 14.00 9.07
CA LYS A 64 10.91 12.79 8.43
C LYS A 64 12.09 13.10 7.51
N PHE A 65 11.97 14.09 6.62
CA PHE A 65 13.04 14.43 5.69
C PHE A 65 14.28 14.99 6.40
N GLN A 66 14.11 15.75 7.48
CA GLN A 66 15.23 16.33 8.23
C GLN A 66 15.95 15.27 9.09
N ILE A 67 15.20 14.33 9.69
CA ILE A 67 15.75 13.31 10.59
C ILE A 67 16.30 12.10 9.81
N ALA A 68 15.51 11.52 8.89
CA ALA A 68 15.87 10.28 8.21
C ALA A 68 16.35 10.49 6.76
N GLY A 69 15.99 11.62 6.14
CA GLY A 69 16.28 11.92 4.73
C GLY A 69 15.15 11.49 3.79
N SER A 70 15.40 11.55 2.48
CA SER A 70 14.47 11.06 1.47
C SER A 70 14.39 9.54 1.53
N VAL A 71 13.15 9.00 1.45
CA VAL A 71 12.78 7.58 1.45
C VAL A 71 13.85 6.73 0.75
N GLU A 72 14.58 5.91 1.52
CA GLU A 72 15.43 4.88 0.92
C GLU A 72 14.53 3.85 0.23
N ARG A 73 14.98 3.25 -0.88
CA ARG A 73 14.25 2.22 -1.67
C ARG A 73 13.78 0.99 -0.86
N ARG A 74 14.15 0.91 0.42
CA ARG A 74 13.87 -0.16 1.39
C ARG A 74 12.88 0.24 2.48
N GLU A 75 12.63 1.53 2.67
CA GLU A 75 11.56 2.03 3.53
C GLU A 75 10.25 1.88 2.76
N THR A 76 9.19 1.44 3.42
CA THR A 76 7.85 1.42 2.86
C THR A 76 7.52 2.84 2.45
N SER A 77 7.55 3.12 1.15
CA SER A 77 7.26 4.46 0.63
C SER A 77 5.77 4.68 0.76
N THR A 78 5.31 5.10 1.94
CA THR A 78 3.95 5.60 2.15
C THR A 78 3.78 6.78 1.21
N THR A 79 2.96 6.59 0.17
CA THR A 79 2.56 7.68 -0.74
C THR A 79 1.61 8.62 -0.02
N ILE A 80 1.42 9.84 -0.52
CA ILE A 80 0.42 10.76 0.05
C ILE A 80 -0.98 10.13 -0.01
N ALA A 81 -1.31 9.45 -1.11
CA ALA A 81 -2.54 8.66 -1.22
C ALA A 81 -2.65 7.59 -0.11
N GLY A 82 -1.55 6.93 0.25
CA GLY A 82 -1.49 6.00 1.38
C GLY A 82 -1.76 6.69 2.73
N LEU A 83 -1.16 7.85 2.97
CA LEU A 83 -1.32 8.61 4.20
C LEU A 83 -2.73 9.22 4.36
N LEU A 84 -3.35 9.65 3.27
CA LEU A 84 -4.76 10.05 3.24
C LEU A 84 -5.68 8.83 3.43
N THR A 85 -5.27 7.66 2.94
CA THR A 85 -6.00 6.41 3.20
C THR A 85 -5.91 6.00 4.67
N ASP A 86 -4.78 6.27 5.34
CA ASP A 86 -4.66 6.00 6.77
C ASP A 86 -5.56 6.94 7.59
N PHE A 87 -5.71 8.21 7.20
CA PHE A 87 -6.75 9.10 7.73
C PHE A 87 -8.16 8.57 7.50
N PHE A 88 -8.48 8.14 6.28
CA PHE A 88 -9.78 7.53 5.99
C PHE A 88 -10.11 6.33 6.89
N ARG A 89 -9.09 5.57 7.35
CA ARG A 89 -9.28 4.40 8.23
C ARG A 89 -9.57 4.76 9.68
N THR A 90 -9.16 5.93 10.14
CA THR A 90 -9.40 6.33 11.53
C THR A 90 -10.82 6.84 11.74
N ILE A 91 -11.50 7.25 10.68
CA ILE A 91 -12.89 7.70 10.72
C ILE A 91 -13.81 6.48 10.91
N PRO A 92 -14.59 6.43 12.00
CA PRO A 92 -15.53 5.33 12.23
C PRO A 92 -16.70 5.38 11.23
N GLU A 93 -17.27 4.23 10.89
CA GLU A 93 -18.39 4.16 9.92
C GLU A 93 -19.60 5.00 10.35
N SER A 94 -19.82 5.18 11.66
CA SER A 94 -20.91 6.01 12.21
C SER A 94 -20.74 7.52 11.96
N ALA A 95 -19.58 7.97 11.47
CA ALA A 95 -19.36 9.37 11.13
C ALA A 95 -19.94 9.74 9.76
N TYR A 96 -20.25 8.75 8.92
CA TYR A 96 -20.89 8.93 7.62
C TYR A 96 -22.41 8.74 7.75
N ALA A 97 -23.17 9.46 6.92
CA ALA A 97 -24.63 9.30 6.88
C ALA A 97 -25.03 7.90 6.38
N ASN A 98 -24.34 7.42 5.35
CA ASN A 98 -24.54 6.10 4.72
C ASN A 98 -23.28 5.68 3.95
N GLN A 99 -23.33 4.55 3.23
CA GLN A 99 -22.19 4.08 2.43
C GLN A 99 -21.89 4.98 1.21
N ASP A 100 -22.88 5.71 0.69
CA ASP A 100 -22.73 6.64 -0.43
C ASP A 100 -21.92 7.87 -0.02
N ASP A 101 -22.20 8.43 1.15
CA ASP A 101 -21.41 9.50 1.78
C ASP A 101 -19.96 9.05 2.03
N ARG A 102 -19.76 7.83 2.53
CA ARG A 102 -18.42 7.25 2.71
C ARG A 102 -17.67 7.09 1.39
N LEU A 103 -18.36 6.66 0.32
CA LEU A 103 -17.79 6.56 -1.02
C LEU A 103 -17.44 7.94 -1.58
N ALA A 104 -18.34 8.92 -1.44
CA ALA A 104 -18.14 10.31 -1.85
C ALA A 104 -16.94 10.94 -1.12
N PHE A 105 -16.82 10.75 0.20
CA PHE A 105 -15.69 11.24 0.97
C PHE A 105 -14.36 10.61 0.52
N SER A 106 -14.36 9.32 0.20
CA SER A 106 -13.16 8.64 -0.32
C SER A 106 -12.73 9.14 -1.71
N ALA A 107 -13.69 9.53 -2.57
CA ALA A 107 -13.43 10.19 -3.84
C ALA A 107 -12.95 11.63 -3.65
N PHE A 108 -13.54 12.35 -2.69
CA PHE A 108 -13.12 13.69 -2.27
C PHE A 108 -11.66 13.70 -1.80
N LEU A 109 -11.19 12.69 -1.07
CA LEU A 109 -9.76 12.59 -0.75
C LEU A 109 -8.89 12.44 -2.01
N GLY A 110 -9.39 11.78 -3.06
CA GLY A 110 -8.73 11.72 -4.38
C GLY A 110 -8.68 13.09 -5.06
N TRP A 111 -9.74 13.89 -4.91
CA TRP A 111 -9.77 15.28 -5.38
C TRP A 111 -8.80 16.17 -4.59
N VAL A 112 -8.76 16.06 -3.25
CA VAL A 112 -7.80 16.76 -2.40
C VAL A 112 -6.36 16.41 -2.80
N LEU A 113 -6.07 15.14 -3.07
CA LEU A 113 -4.76 14.72 -3.58
C LEU A 113 -4.43 15.45 -4.89
N SER A 114 -5.40 15.62 -5.79
CA SER A 114 -5.18 16.33 -7.05
C SER A 114 -4.93 17.83 -6.87
N GLU A 115 -5.61 18.50 -5.92
CA GLU A 115 -5.44 19.95 -5.67
C GLU A 115 -4.01 20.29 -5.22
N TYR A 116 -3.33 19.38 -4.52
CA TYR A 116 -1.96 19.60 -4.08
C TYR A 116 -0.91 18.93 -4.99
N SER A 117 -1.33 18.07 -5.93
CA SER A 117 -0.43 17.34 -6.82
C SER A 117 -0.31 17.97 -8.21
N VAL A 118 0.71 17.56 -8.96
CA VAL A 118 0.90 17.94 -10.37
C VAL A 118 -0.13 17.23 -11.28
N ASN A 119 -0.87 16.25 -10.79
CA ASN A 119 -1.82 15.49 -11.60
C ASN A 119 -3.21 16.10 -11.48
N SER A 120 -3.89 16.26 -12.63
CA SER A 120 -5.30 16.61 -12.70
C SER A 120 -6.17 15.58 -11.98
N PHE A 121 -7.34 16.01 -11.53
CA PHE A 121 -8.36 15.08 -11.06
C PHE A 121 -8.92 14.32 -12.26
N GLU A 122 -8.52 13.05 -12.41
CA GLU A 122 -8.93 12.18 -13.51
C GLU A 122 -9.35 10.81 -12.97
N THR A 123 -10.00 10.00 -13.80
CA THR A 123 -10.44 8.64 -13.45
C THR A 123 -9.27 7.75 -12.99
N TRP A 124 -8.07 7.99 -13.53
CA TRP A 124 -6.84 7.35 -13.08
C TRP A 124 -6.47 7.74 -11.64
N THR A 125 -6.59 9.01 -11.25
CA THR A 125 -6.31 9.50 -9.89
C THR A 125 -7.20 8.82 -8.85
N LEU A 126 -8.49 8.66 -9.16
CA LEU A 126 -9.43 7.88 -8.32
C LEU A 126 -9.07 6.39 -8.28
N SER A 127 -8.60 5.83 -9.39
CA SER A 127 -8.19 4.42 -9.46
C SER A 127 -6.93 4.14 -8.64
N GLU A 128 -5.97 5.08 -8.60
CA GLU A 128 -4.77 4.99 -7.76
C GLU A 128 -5.05 5.24 -6.27
N MET A 129 -6.19 5.85 -5.93
CA MET A 129 -6.56 6.16 -4.56
C MET A 129 -7.00 4.90 -3.78
N PRO A 130 -6.21 4.43 -2.78
CA PRO A 130 -6.54 3.20 -2.08
C PRO A 130 -7.79 3.32 -1.19
N ALA A 131 -8.07 4.51 -0.66
CA ALA A 131 -9.29 4.81 0.09
C ALA A 131 -10.54 4.56 -0.77
N PHE A 132 -10.57 5.12 -1.99
CA PHE A 132 -11.67 4.95 -2.94
C PHE A 132 -11.83 3.50 -3.37
N THR A 133 -10.73 2.84 -3.75
CA THR A 133 -10.77 1.41 -4.11
C THR A 133 -11.32 0.56 -2.97
N ARG A 134 -10.96 0.87 -1.72
CA ARG A 134 -11.49 0.15 -0.56
C ARG A 134 -12.97 0.45 -0.33
N ALA A 135 -13.36 1.72 -0.27
CA ALA A 135 -14.76 2.10 -0.06
C ALA A 135 -15.66 1.44 -1.10
N PHE A 136 -15.21 1.39 -2.36
CA PHE A 136 -15.92 0.70 -3.43
C PHE A 136 -16.02 -0.82 -3.22
N ASN A 137 -14.95 -1.47 -2.76
CA ASN A 137 -14.96 -2.90 -2.45
C ASN A 137 -15.85 -3.22 -1.24
N ASP A 138 -15.82 -2.37 -0.20
CA ASP A 138 -16.67 -2.49 0.99
C ASP A 138 -18.15 -2.33 0.58
N TYR A 139 -18.45 -1.33 -0.25
CA TYR A 139 -19.77 -1.13 -0.84
C TYR A 139 -20.21 -2.35 -1.66
N THR A 140 -19.35 -2.88 -2.55
CA THR A 140 -19.64 -4.08 -3.34
C THR A 140 -19.93 -5.29 -2.45
N ALA A 141 -19.18 -5.46 -1.35
CA ALA A 141 -19.39 -6.54 -0.39
C ALA A 141 -20.70 -6.37 0.39
N TYR A 142 -21.04 -5.15 0.79
CA TYR A 142 -22.32 -4.82 1.41
C TYR A 142 -23.49 -5.16 0.48
N VAL A 143 -23.45 -4.69 -0.77
CA VAL A 143 -24.51 -4.98 -1.75
C VAL A 143 -24.62 -6.48 -2.02
N ARG A 144 -23.50 -7.20 -2.12
CA ARG A 144 -23.50 -8.66 -2.28
C ARG A 144 -24.25 -9.36 -1.14
N ASN A 145 -24.06 -8.90 0.09
CA ASN A 145 -24.72 -9.44 1.26
C ASN A 145 -26.21 -9.07 1.30
N ALA A 146 -26.55 -7.81 1.02
CA ALA A 146 -27.94 -7.35 0.89
C ALA A 146 -28.69 -8.12 -0.19
N ALA A 147 -28.11 -8.25 -1.39
CA ALA A 147 -28.67 -9.00 -2.52
C ALA A 147 -28.96 -10.45 -2.14
N SER A 148 -28.06 -11.09 -1.38
CA SER A 148 -28.26 -12.47 -0.95
C SER A 148 -29.48 -12.63 -0.03
N LYS A 149 -29.75 -11.65 0.85
CA LYS A 149 -30.92 -11.67 1.73
C LYS A 149 -32.19 -11.34 0.96
N VAL A 150 -32.16 -10.26 0.18
CA VAL A 150 -33.33 -9.74 -0.57
C VAL A 150 -33.77 -10.74 -1.64
N PHE A 151 -32.85 -11.31 -2.43
CA PHE A 151 -33.23 -12.33 -3.41
C PHE A 151 -33.77 -13.61 -2.76
N LYS A 152 -33.22 -14.03 -1.61
CA LYS A 152 -33.78 -15.16 -0.84
C LYS A 152 -35.22 -14.87 -0.43
N ALA A 153 -35.50 -13.66 0.04
CA ALA A 153 -36.84 -13.23 0.40
C ALA A 153 -37.79 -13.13 -0.80
N TRP A 154 -37.37 -12.53 -1.91
CA TRP A 154 -38.19 -12.44 -3.12
C TRP A 154 -38.53 -13.83 -3.67
N ILE A 155 -37.56 -14.75 -3.73
CA ILE A 155 -37.80 -16.13 -4.16
C ILE A 155 -38.74 -16.85 -3.18
N ALA A 156 -38.50 -16.73 -1.87
CA ALA A 156 -39.34 -17.34 -0.84
C ALA A 156 -40.79 -16.81 -0.89
N HIS A 157 -40.97 -15.51 -1.11
CA HIS A 157 -42.28 -14.89 -1.30
C HIS A 157 -42.96 -15.38 -2.58
N ALA A 158 -42.24 -15.38 -3.71
CA ALA A 158 -42.76 -15.85 -4.99
C ALA A 158 -43.19 -17.33 -4.96
N LEU A 159 -42.53 -18.16 -4.16
CA LEU A 159 -42.89 -19.57 -3.94
C LEU A 159 -44.03 -19.76 -2.92
N GLY A 160 -44.48 -18.70 -2.26
CA GLY A 160 -45.58 -18.70 -1.27
C GLY A 160 -45.17 -19.09 0.15
N VAL A 161 -43.87 -19.14 0.43
CA VAL A 161 -43.26 -19.71 1.65
C VAL A 161 -42.95 -18.62 2.69
N LEU A 162 -42.98 -17.36 2.26
CA LEU A 162 -42.85 -16.17 3.10
C LEU A 162 -44.21 -15.45 3.18
N VAL A 163 -44.74 -15.32 4.40
CA VAL A 163 -46.10 -14.80 4.66
C VAL A 163 -46.19 -13.29 4.47
N GLU A 164 -45.14 -12.55 4.81
CA GLU A 164 -45.07 -11.09 4.64
C GLU A 164 -44.55 -10.75 3.23
N ILE A 165 -45.22 -9.83 2.55
CA ILE A 165 -44.81 -9.33 1.23
C ILE A 165 -43.63 -8.38 1.45
N PRO A 166 -42.48 -8.59 0.81
CA PRO A 166 -41.37 -7.63 0.80
C PRO A 166 -41.83 -6.28 0.24
N GLU A 167 -41.47 -5.15 0.87
CA GLU A 167 -42.06 -3.83 0.56
C GLU A 167 -41.73 -3.33 -0.86
N HIS A 168 -40.59 -3.74 -1.41
CA HIS A 168 -40.09 -3.37 -2.74
C HIS A 168 -40.02 -4.58 -3.69
N PHE A 169 -40.96 -5.53 -3.53
CA PHE A 169 -41.05 -6.70 -4.41
C PHE A 169 -41.30 -6.31 -5.88
N PRO A 170 -40.50 -6.79 -6.86
CA PRO A 170 -40.67 -6.41 -8.27
C PRO A 170 -41.97 -6.94 -8.86
N GLU A 171 -42.76 -6.07 -9.50
CA GLU A 171 -44.05 -6.45 -10.12
C GLU A 171 -43.86 -7.42 -11.30
N GLU A 172 -42.70 -7.41 -11.95
CA GLU A 172 -42.38 -8.29 -13.08
C GLU A 172 -42.00 -9.72 -12.68
N LEU A 173 -41.80 -9.99 -11.38
CA LEU A 173 -41.36 -11.29 -10.89
C LEU A 173 -42.54 -12.27 -10.80
N SER A 174 -42.37 -13.50 -11.31
CA SER A 174 -43.47 -14.48 -11.35
C SER A 174 -43.78 -15.06 -9.96
N VAL A 175 -44.95 -14.74 -9.42
CA VAL A 175 -45.47 -15.37 -8.19
C VAL A 175 -46.15 -16.69 -8.55
N ARG A 176 -45.65 -17.81 -7.99
CA ARG A 176 -46.12 -19.17 -8.25
C ARG A 176 -46.92 -19.78 -7.10
N ASN A 177 -46.61 -19.42 -5.85
CA ASN A 177 -47.30 -19.90 -4.64
C ASN A 177 -47.45 -21.43 -4.57
N VAL A 178 -46.36 -22.16 -4.83
CA VAL A 178 -46.37 -23.63 -4.95
C VAL A 178 -46.29 -24.33 -3.60
N PHE A 179 -45.65 -23.71 -2.60
CA PHE A 179 -45.37 -24.33 -1.31
C PHE A 179 -45.91 -23.53 -0.10
N PRO A 180 -47.20 -23.13 -0.08
CA PRO A 180 -47.77 -22.29 0.99
C PRO A 180 -47.80 -22.96 2.37
N GLU A 181 -47.62 -24.28 2.42
CA GLU A 181 -47.61 -25.07 3.65
C GLU A 181 -46.23 -25.06 4.34
N LEU A 182 -45.18 -24.62 3.64
CA LEU A 182 -43.82 -24.47 4.17
C LEU A 182 -43.61 -23.03 4.62
N ALA A 183 -42.87 -22.84 5.72
CA ALA A 183 -42.55 -21.51 6.24
C ALA A 183 -41.03 -21.33 6.36
N ILE A 184 -40.49 -20.29 5.74
CA ILE A 184 -39.09 -19.88 5.89
C ILE A 184 -39.07 -18.47 6.50
N SER A 185 -38.21 -18.27 7.50
CA SER A 185 -37.99 -16.95 8.09
C SER A 185 -36.81 -16.27 7.40
N VAL A 186 -37.03 -15.07 6.84
CA VAL A 186 -35.98 -14.23 6.27
C VAL A 186 -36.09 -12.85 6.89
N ALA A 187 -35.02 -12.41 7.56
CA ALA A 187 -34.92 -11.05 8.08
C ALA A 187 -34.33 -10.13 6.98
N ILE A 188 -35.02 -9.05 6.67
CA ILE A 188 -34.66 -8.07 5.63
C ILE A 188 -34.80 -6.68 6.22
N ASP A 189 -33.83 -5.82 5.93
CA ASP A 189 -33.88 -4.41 6.29
C ASP A 189 -34.47 -3.62 5.12
N LYS A 190 -35.30 -2.60 5.41
CA LYS A 190 -36.00 -1.82 4.36
C LYS A 190 -35.04 -1.14 3.38
N GLU A 191 -33.93 -0.62 3.89
CA GLU A 191 -32.88 0.04 3.11
C GLU A 191 -32.18 -0.95 2.16
N ASP A 192 -31.90 -2.18 2.62
CA ASP A 192 -31.35 -3.25 1.78
C ASP A 192 -32.31 -3.56 0.62
N GLU A 193 -33.62 -3.55 0.87
CA GLU A 193 -34.63 -3.89 -0.13
C GLU A 193 -34.77 -2.81 -1.21
N GLU A 194 -34.80 -1.54 -0.82
CA GLU A 194 -34.83 -0.38 -1.72
C GLU A 194 -33.60 -0.36 -2.64
N LEU A 195 -32.41 -0.57 -2.05
CA LEU A 195 -31.15 -0.64 -2.78
C LEU A 195 -31.09 -1.79 -3.79
N ILE A 196 -31.53 -2.99 -3.42
CA ILE A 196 -31.49 -4.15 -4.33
C ILE A 196 -32.55 -4.04 -5.42
N SER A 197 -33.70 -3.44 -5.12
CA SER A 197 -34.72 -3.11 -6.13
C SER A 197 -34.17 -2.16 -7.19
N SER A 198 -33.48 -1.09 -6.77
CA SER A 198 -32.91 -0.09 -7.67
C SER A 198 -31.77 -0.62 -8.56
N LEU A 199 -31.09 -1.70 -8.13
CA LEU A 199 -29.98 -2.34 -8.84
C LEU A 199 -30.39 -3.57 -9.68
N SER A 200 -31.65 -4.01 -9.57
CA SER A 200 -32.13 -5.23 -10.23
C SER A 200 -32.54 -4.99 -11.69
N SER A 201 -31.59 -5.21 -12.61
CA SER A 201 -31.87 -5.12 -14.05
C SER A 201 -32.87 -6.18 -14.55
N PRO A 202 -33.53 -5.97 -15.71
CA PRO A 202 -34.38 -6.99 -16.34
C PRO A 202 -33.66 -8.33 -16.57
N GLY A 203 -32.35 -8.31 -16.76
CA GLY A 203 -31.54 -9.53 -16.87
C GLY A 203 -31.48 -10.33 -15.56
N ILE A 204 -31.43 -9.66 -14.41
CA ILE A 204 -31.46 -10.26 -13.08
C ILE A 204 -32.86 -10.80 -12.78
N ILE A 205 -33.90 -10.01 -13.06
CA ILE A 205 -35.31 -10.42 -12.90
C ILE A 205 -35.63 -11.69 -13.70
N ASN A 206 -35.15 -11.79 -14.94
CA ASN A 206 -35.31 -13.01 -15.75
C ASN A 206 -34.58 -14.23 -15.14
N ARG A 207 -33.40 -14.04 -14.55
CA ARG A 207 -32.67 -15.12 -13.87
C ARG A 207 -33.39 -15.57 -12.60
N LEU A 208 -33.88 -14.63 -11.80
CA LEU A 208 -34.69 -14.90 -10.61
C LEU A 208 -35.96 -15.68 -10.99
N THR A 209 -36.66 -15.24 -12.03
CA THR A 209 -37.84 -15.92 -12.59
C THR A 209 -37.53 -17.36 -13.01
N SER A 210 -36.41 -17.57 -13.74
CA SER A 210 -35.99 -18.91 -14.13
C SER A 210 -35.63 -19.80 -12.94
N SER A 211 -35.00 -19.25 -11.89
CA SER A 211 -34.69 -20.02 -10.67
C SER A 211 -35.96 -20.35 -9.88
N ILE A 212 -36.93 -19.44 -9.82
CA ILE A 212 -38.25 -19.69 -9.21
C ILE A 212 -38.96 -20.82 -9.95
N ASP A 213 -38.98 -20.79 -11.29
CA ASP A 213 -39.60 -21.84 -12.10
C ASP A 213 -38.92 -23.21 -11.89
N GLN A 214 -37.59 -23.25 -11.81
CA GLN A 214 -36.85 -24.48 -11.53
C GLN A 214 -37.12 -25.05 -10.13
N ILE A 215 -37.22 -24.18 -9.12
CA ILE A 215 -37.53 -24.61 -7.74
C ILE A 215 -39.00 -25.06 -7.64
N ALA A 216 -39.91 -24.37 -8.33
CA ALA A 216 -41.34 -24.69 -8.37
C ALA A 216 -41.65 -26.07 -8.98
N GLU A 217 -40.80 -26.57 -9.89
CA GLU A 217 -40.96 -27.90 -10.51
C GLU A 217 -40.50 -29.06 -9.60
N LYS A 218 -39.79 -28.79 -8.50
CA LYS A 218 -39.27 -29.81 -7.59
C LYS A 218 -40.32 -30.25 -6.56
N ASN A 219 -40.29 -31.52 -6.19
CA ASN A 219 -41.19 -32.08 -5.19
C ASN A 219 -40.47 -32.26 -3.84
N TYR A 220 -40.78 -31.41 -2.87
CA TYR A 220 -40.15 -31.42 -1.55
C TYR A 220 -40.96 -32.25 -0.54
N THR A 221 -41.00 -33.57 -0.73
CA THR A 221 -41.63 -34.50 0.23
C THR A 221 -40.58 -35.24 1.06
N ALA A 222 -40.90 -35.50 2.34
CA ALA A 222 -40.00 -36.23 3.25
C ALA A 222 -39.57 -37.60 2.70
N SER A 223 -40.45 -38.29 1.97
CA SER A 223 -40.16 -39.57 1.32
C SER A 223 -39.11 -39.47 0.21
N GLU A 224 -39.22 -38.50 -0.70
CA GLU A 224 -38.25 -38.36 -1.81
C GLU A 224 -36.87 -37.94 -1.31
N LEU A 225 -36.81 -37.05 -0.32
CA LEU A 225 -35.57 -36.61 0.33
C LEU A 225 -34.87 -37.76 1.06
N PHE A 226 -35.65 -38.60 1.74
CA PHE A 226 -35.17 -39.82 2.36
C PHE A 226 -34.58 -40.78 1.30
N LYS A 227 -35.28 -41.01 0.19
CA LYS A 227 -34.82 -41.88 -0.90
C LYS A 227 -33.54 -41.37 -1.57
N GLU A 228 -33.38 -40.06 -1.73
CA GLU A 228 -32.17 -39.45 -2.30
C GLU A 228 -30.94 -39.65 -1.40
N ASP A 229 -31.08 -39.41 -0.10
CA ASP A 229 -30.02 -39.67 0.88
C ASP A 229 -29.64 -41.16 0.92
N VAL A 230 -30.63 -42.06 0.89
CA VAL A 230 -30.40 -43.52 0.85
C VAL A 230 -29.62 -43.90 -0.40
N ARG A 231 -30.00 -43.40 -1.58
CA ARG A 231 -29.26 -43.60 -2.84
C ARG A 231 -27.83 -43.14 -2.76
N HIS A 232 -27.56 -41.98 -2.14
CA HIS A 232 -26.19 -41.49 -1.96
C HIS A 232 -25.33 -42.48 -1.15
N PHE A 233 -25.84 -42.95 -0.02
CA PHE A 233 -25.13 -43.92 0.83
C PHE A 233 -24.96 -45.29 0.16
N VAL A 234 -25.96 -45.74 -0.60
CA VAL A 234 -25.89 -46.99 -1.37
C VAL A 234 -24.85 -46.88 -2.48
N ASN A 235 -24.80 -45.78 -3.21
CA ASN A 235 -23.79 -45.56 -4.27
C ASN A 235 -22.36 -45.56 -3.73
N LEU A 236 -22.14 -44.98 -2.53
CA LEU A 236 -20.85 -45.07 -1.85
C LEU A 236 -20.49 -46.51 -1.49
N ALA A 237 -21.46 -47.30 -1.02
CA ALA A 237 -21.24 -48.71 -0.69
C ALA A 237 -20.93 -49.56 -1.94
N ILE A 238 -21.54 -49.25 -3.08
CA ILE A 238 -21.32 -49.97 -4.35
C ILE A 238 -19.94 -49.70 -4.95
N ASN A 239 -19.45 -48.46 -4.86
CA ASN A 239 -18.12 -48.11 -5.35
C ASN A 239 -16.99 -48.91 -4.66
N ASP A 240 -17.25 -49.41 -3.45
CA ASP A 240 -16.32 -50.22 -2.68
C ASP A 240 -16.46 -51.74 -2.92
N LEU A 241 -17.32 -52.14 -3.86
CA LEU A 241 -17.50 -53.54 -4.30
C LEU A 241 -16.74 -53.78 -5.62
N PRO A 242 -15.50 -54.32 -5.59
CA PRO A 242 -14.74 -54.55 -6.81
C PRO A 242 -15.28 -55.75 -7.60
N GLY A 243 -15.46 -55.56 -8.90
CA GLY A 243 -15.81 -56.64 -9.85
C GLY A 243 -17.30 -56.88 -10.05
N ILE A 244 -18.17 -55.93 -9.74
CA ILE A 244 -19.57 -55.95 -10.17
C ILE A 244 -19.64 -55.50 -11.63
N ASP A 245 -20.21 -56.35 -12.50
CA ASP A 245 -20.43 -56.01 -13.91
C ASP A 245 -21.45 -54.88 -14.06
N GLN A 246 -21.30 -54.04 -15.11
CA GLN A 246 -22.22 -52.92 -15.35
C GLN A 246 -23.69 -53.35 -15.49
N SER A 247 -23.96 -54.58 -15.93
CA SER A 247 -25.30 -55.14 -16.03
C SER A 247 -25.97 -55.47 -14.69
N LEU A 248 -25.18 -55.61 -13.62
CA LEU A 248 -25.65 -55.96 -12.26
C LEU A 248 -25.75 -54.75 -11.33
N LEU A 249 -25.26 -53.58 -11.78
CA LEU A 249 -25.13 -52.39 -10.94
C LEU A 249 -26.50 -51.85 -10.50
N GLU A 250 -27.48 -51.86 -11.40
CA GLU A 250 -28.86 -51.45 -11.09
C GLU A 250 -29.55 -52.41 -10.10
N GLN A 251 -29.37 -53.73 -10.28
CA GLN A 251 -29.88 -54.73 -9.32
C GLN A 251 -29.21 -54.59 -7.95
N ALA A 252 -27.90 -54.30 -7.92
CA ALA A 252 -27.16 -54.07 -6.69
C ALA A 252 -27.62 -52.78 -5.98
N GLN A 253 -27.82 -51.68 -6.70
CA GLN A 253 -28.39 -50.43 -6.16
C GLN A 253 -29.74 -50.69 -5.51
N ASN A 254 -30.66 -51.28 -6.27
CA ASN A 254 -32.02 -51.52 -5.80
C ASN A 254 -32.05 -52.49 -4.59
N LEU A 255 -31.21 -53.53 -4.59
CA LEU A 255 -31.12 -54.48 -3.47
C LEU A 255 -30.59 -53.81 -2.20
N LEU A 256 -29.53 -53.00 -2.31
CA LEU A 256 -28.92 -52.32 -1.17
C LEU A 256 -29.83 -51.21 -0.62
N GLU A 257 -30.60 -50.52 -1.47
CA GLU A 257 -31.67 -49.61 -1.05
C GLU A 257 -32.73 -50.35 -0.22
N LEU A 258 -33.19 -51.53 -0.68
CA LEU A 258 -34.12 -52.38 0.08
C LEU A 258 -33.54 -52.84 1.43
N TRP A 259 -32.23 -53.13 1.49
CA TRP A 259 -31.58 -53.43 2.76
C TRP A 259 -31.60 -52.25 3.72
N VAL A 260 -31.38 -51.02 3.24
CA VAL A 260 -31.49 -49.82 4.08
C VAL A 260 -32.94 -49.56 4.51
N TYR A 261 -33.92 -49.71 3.61
CA TYR A 261 -35.34 -49.57 3.95
C TYR A 261 -35.80 -50.60 5.00
N HIS A 262 -35.38 -51.85 4.87
CA HIS A 262 -35.69 -52.90 5.84
C HIS A 262 -34.93 -52.69 7.17
N ALA A 263 -33.67 -52.26 7.12
CA ALA A 263 -32.92 -51.89 8.31
C ALA A 263 -33.57 -50.73 9.07
N MET A 264 -34.28 -49.83 8.38
CA MET A 264 -35.03 -48.73 9.01
C MET A 264 -36.48 -49.12 9.39
N SER A 265 -36.85 -50.39 9.28
CA SER A 265 -38.20 -50.92 9.55
C SER A 265 -39.30 -50.28 8.69
N LEU A 266 -38.95 -49.78 7.49
CA LEU A 266 -39.88 -49.14 6.56
C LEU A 266 -40.57 -50.14 5.62
N ILE A 267 -40.00 -51.35 5.47
CA ILE A 267 -40.57 -52.47 4.72
C ILE A 267 -40.43 -53.76 5.52
N ASP A 268 -41.42 -54.66 5.39
CA ASP A 268 -41.49 -55.90 6.17
C ASP A 268 -40.45 -56.96 5.74
N HIS A 269 -40.00 -56.93 4.49
CA HIS A 269 -39.10 -57.93 3.92
C HIS A 269 -38.17 -57.31 2.86
N ALA A 270 -36.89 -57.66 2.91
CA ALA A 270 -35.92 -57.40 1.85
C ALA A 270 -35.22 -58.71 1.42
N PRO A 271 -35.11 -59.00 0.11
CA PRO A 271 -34.40 -60.17 -0.41
C PRO A 271 -32.97 -60.30 0.13
N GLY A 272 -32.59 -61.49 0.58
CA GLY A 272 -31.25 -61.77 1.09
C GLY A 272 -30.73 -60.85 2.20
N PHE A 273 -31.61 -60.28 3.03
CA PHE A 273 -31.22 -59.35 4.09
C PHE A 273 -30.17 -59.96 5.05
N PRO A 274 -29.06 -59.26 5.37
CA PRO A 274 -27.99 -59.82 6.21
C PRO A 274 -28.41 -59.95 7.68
N ALA A 275 -28.31 -61.16 8.24
CA ALA A 275 -28.73 -61.46 9.62
C ALA A 275 -27.98 -60.67 10.74
N GLY A 276 -26.86 -60.02 10.43
CA GLY A 276 -26.07 -59.21 11.37
C GLY A 276 -26.29 -57.70 11.28
N MET A 277 -27.14 -57.22 10.36
CA MET A 277 -27.39 -55.80 10.16
C MET A 277 -28.36 -55.28 11.23
N MET A 278 -27.99 -54.21 11.95
CA MET A 278 -28.84 -53.63 12.98
C MET A 278 -30.07 -52.97 12.37
N THR A 279 -31.24 -53.21 12.96
CA THR A 279 -32.49 -52.53 12.61
C THR A 279 -32.76 -51.37 13.56
N VAL A 280 -33.33 -50.28 13.04
CA VAL A 280 -33.75 -49.09 13.78
C VAL A 280 -35.17 -48.77 13.36
N GLU A 281 -36.06 -48.48 14.31
CA GLU A 281 -37.40 -47.99 13.99
C GLU A 281 -37.32 -46.53 13.55
N ALA A 282 -37.69 -46.26 12.29
CA ALA A 282 -37.83 -44.91 11.76
C ALA A 282 -39.24 -44.74 11.17
N THR A 283 -39.80 -43.54 11.29
CA THR A 283 -41.10 -43.21 10.68
C THR A 283 -40.87 -42.08 9.69
N ILE A 284 -40.93 -42.38 8.39
CA ILE A 284 -40.80 -41.39 7.32
C ILE A 284 -42.20 -41.09 6.77
N PRO A 285 -42.72 -39.86 6.93
CA PRO A 285 -44.05 -39.50 6.44
C PRO A 285 -44.19 -39.70 4.94
N GLY A 286 -45.23 -40.42 4.51
CA GLY A 286 -45.55 -40.63 3.10
C GLY A 286 -44.59 -41.55 2.33
N PHE A 287 -43.75 -42.33 3.03
CA PHE A 287 -42.86 -43.29 2.40
C PHE A 287 -43.64 -44.41 1.70
N ASP A 288 -43.29 -44.66 0.44
CA ASP A 288 -43.79 -45.77 -0.36
C ASP A 288 -42.64 -46.43 -1.12
N ASN A 289 -42.58 -47.77 -1.05
CA ASN A 289 -41.54 -48.54 -1.71
C ASN A 289 -41.97 -48.95 -3.13
N THR A 290 -41.33 -48.37 -4.13
CA THR A 290 -41.59 -48.66 -5.55
C THR A 290 -40.66 -49.73 -6.12
N LEU A 291 -39.72 -50.27 -5.32
CA LEU A 291 -38.77 -51.29 -5.77
C LEU A 291 -39.37 -52.71 -5.62
N PRO A 292 -39.11 -53.63 -6.58
CA PRO A 292 -39.60 -55.00 -6.51
C PRO A 292 -39.01 -55.71 -5.28
N THR A 293 -39.80 -56.49 -4.55
CA THR A 293 -39.35 -57.25 -3.36
C THR A 293 -39.17 -58.75 -3.63
N ASP A 294 -39.36 -59.18 -4.88
CA ASP A 294 -39.26 -60.58 -5.29
C ASP A 294 -37.79 -61.02 -5.39
N GLU A 295 -37.43 -62.09 -4.69
CA GLU A 295 -36.04 -62.58 -4.60
C GLU A 295 -35.48 -63.05 -5.95
N GLU A 296 -36.35 -63.51 -6.86
CA GLU A 296 -35.98 -63.95 -8.21
C GLU A 296 -35.34 -62.81 -9.03
N TYR A 297 -35.77 -61.57 -8.82
CA TYR A 297 -35.25 -60.37 -9.48
C TYR A 297 -33.80 -60.03 -9.09
N TYR A 298 -33.36 -60.46 -7.89
CA TYR A 298 -32.03 -60.17 -7.35
C TYR A 298 -31.11 -61.40 -7.28
N SER A 299 -31.50 -62.52 -7.89
CA SER A 299 -30.81 -63.80 -7.78
C SER A 299 -29.33 -63.75 -8.18
N GLU A 300 -28.97 -62.98 -9.21
CA GLU A 300 -27.59 -62.87 -9.70
C GLU A 300 -26.68 -62.08 -8.73
N ILE A 301 -27.18 -60.98 -8.16
CA ILE A 301 -26.41 -60.20 -7.18
C ILE A 301 -26.37 -60.87 -5.80
N LEU A 302 -27.40 -61.64 -5.44
CA LEU A 302 -27.42 -62.46 -4.22
C LEU A 302 -26.36 -63.57 -4.29
N ALA A 303 -26.23 -64.24 -5.44
CA ALA A 303 -25.17 -65.23 -5.67
C ALA A 303 -23.77 -64.61 -5.49
N TYR A 304 -23.54 -63.38 -5.99
CA TYR A 304 -22.28 -62.66 -5.78
C TYR A 304 -21.95 -62.44 -4.28
N PHE A 305 -22.94 -62.06 -3.48
CA PHE A 305 -22.77 -61.86 -2.04
C PHE A 305 -22.62 -63.17 -1.26
N GLU A 306 -23.17 -64.28 -1.75
CA GLU A 306 -22.94 -65.63 -1.20
C GLU A 306 -21.52 -66.14 -1.49
N GLU A 307 -20.99 -65.85 -2.68
CA GLU A 307 -19.60 -66.16 -3.04
C GLU A 307 -18.57 -65.27 -2.30
N ASN A 308 -19.00 -64.11 -1.79
CA ASN A 308 -18.14 -63.12 -1.12
C ASN A 308 -18.68 -62.71 0.28
N PRO A 309 -18.67 -63.62 1.27
CA PRO A 309 -19.31 -63.40 2.57
C PRO A 309 -18.70 -62.23 3.38
N ASP A 310 -17.38 -62.01 3.29
CA ASP A 310 -16.70 -60.90 3.98
C ASP A 310 -17.17 -59.53 3.45
N ARG A 311 -17.46 -59.44 2.15
CA ARG A 311 -17.94 -58.21 1.51
C ARG A 311 -19.40 -57.95 1.85
N ARG A 312 -20.21 -59.00 1.89
CA ARG A 312 -21.60 -58.94 2.37
C ARG A 312 -21.65 -58.39 3.79
N ALA A 313 -20.79 -58.89 4.68
CA ALA A 313 -20.71 -58.43 6.07
C ALA A 313 -20.26 -56.96 6.19
N SER A 314 -19.19 -56.56 5.49
CA SER A 314 -18.69 -55.17 5.49
C SER A 314 -19.71 -54.17 4.93
N THR A 315 -20.40 -54.55 3.86
CA THR A 315 -21.47 -53.72 3.25
C THR A 315 -22.66 -53.60 4.19
N ALA A 316 -23.06 -54.69 4.85
CA ALA A 316 -24.14 -54.71 5.83
C ALA A 316 -23.83 -53.84 7.05
N GLU A 317 -22.60 -53.89 7.59
CA GLU A 317 -22.19 -53.06 8.72
C GLU A 317 -22.24 -51.57 8.38
N ARG A 318 -21.70 -51.18 7.21
CA ARG A 318 -21.70 -49.79 6.74
C ARG A 318 -23.09 -49.26 6.47
N LEU A 319 -23.92 -50.03 5.74
CA LEU A 319 -25.30 -49.64 5.48
C LEU A 319 -26.11 -49.60 6.77
N GLY A 320 -25.82 -50.46 7.75
CA GLY A 320 -26.47 -50.42 9.07
C GLY A 320 -26.10 -49.17 9.86
N LEU A 321 -24.84 -48.73 9.80
CA LEU A 321 -24.40 -47.46 10.36
C LEU A 321 -25.08 -46.27 9.64
N ASN A 322 -25.16 -46.31 8.31
CA ASN A 322 -25.81 -45.27 7.50
C ASN A 322 -27.31 -45.19 7.82
N ALA A 323 -28.01 -46.33 7.92
CA ALA A 323 -29.42 -46.39 8.33
C ALA A 323 -29.64 -45.74 9.71
N ARG A 324 -28.70 -45.92 10.65
CA ARG A 324 -28.73 -45.25 11.96
C ARG A 324 -28.47 -43.75 11.89
N ILE A 325 -27.60 -43.29 10.98
CA ILE A 325 -27.37 -41.86 10.76
C ILE A 325 -28.62 -41.22 10.13
N LEU A 326 -29.22 -41.90 9.15
CA LEU A 326 -30.44 -41.48 8.48
C LEU A 326 -31.63 -41.38 9.44
N SER A 327 -31.79 -42.36 10.36
CA SER A 327 -32.87 -42.33 11.35
C SER A 327 -32.76 -41.19 12.38
N MET A 328 -31.56 -40.64 12.59
CA MET A 328 -31.35 -39.47 13.46
C MET A 328 -31.56 -38.13 12.74
N ARG A 329 -31.65 -38.13 11.41
CA ARG A 329 -31.81 -36.91 10.60
C ARG A 329 -33.27 -36.45 10.63
N ARG A 330 -33.48 -35.15 10.79
CA ARG A 330 -34.81 -34.55 10.60
C ARG A 330 -34.98 -34.27 9.11
N TYR A 331 -35.90 -34.99 8.46
CA TYR A 331 -36.30 -34.75 7.07
C TYR A 331 -37.29 -33.58 7.03
N ASP A 332 -36.77 -32.37 7.19
CA ASP A 332 -37.54 -31.13 7.16
C ASP A 332 -37.51 -30.54 5.74
N PRO A 333 -38.63 -30.58 4.98
CA PRO A 333 -38.70 -30.03 3.62
C PRO A 333 -38.35 -28.55 3.54
N SER A 334 -38.60 -27.78 4.61
CA SER A 334 -38.29 -26.34 4.65
C SER A 334 -36.79 -26.06 4.55
N SER A 335 -35.97 -26.89 5.21
CA SER A 335 -34.50 -26.75 5.21
C SER A 335 -33.85 -27.02 3.84
N LEU A 336 -34.45 -27.90 3.04
CA LEU A 336 -33.95 -28.27 1.72
C LEU A 336 -34.42 -27.28 0.65
N LEU A 337 -35.66 -26.82 0.77
CA LEU A 337 -36.13 -25.69 -0.01
C LEU A 337 -35.27 -24.44 0.28
N GLU A 338 -34.96 -24.17 1.55
CA GLU A 338 -34.06 -23.07 1.94
C GLU A 338 -32.66 -23.25 1.35
N SER A 339 -32.09 -24.46 1.38
CA SER A 339 -30.79 -24.77 0.77
C SER A 339 -30.80 -24.60 -0.76
N ASP A 340 -31.87 -24.98 -1.44
CA ASP A 340 -32.01 -24.81 -2.89
C ASP A 340 -32.17 -23.34 -3.27
N ILE A 341 -32.97 -22.58 -2.52
CA ILE A 341 -33.08 -21.13 -2.67
C ILE A 341 -31.70 -20.49 -2.49
N GLU A 342 -30.95 -20.87 -1.45
CA GLU A 342 -29.59 -20.36 -1.23
C GLU A 342 -28.62 -20.73 -2.35
N ALA A 343 -28.72 -21.95 -2.90
CA ALA A 343 -27.88 -22.38 -4.02
C ALA A 343 -28.15 -21.55 -5.29
N GLU A 344 -29.41 -21.26 -5.60
CA GLU A 344 -29.80 -20.41 -6.72
C GLU A 344 -29.40 -18.95 -6.49
N VAL A 345 -29.62 -18.41 -5.29
CA VAL A 345 -29.17 -17.06 -4.92
C VAL A 345 -27.65 -16.91 -5.10
N ARG A 346 -26.86 -17.91 -4.66
CA ARG A 346 -25.38 -17.91 -4.84
C ARG A 346 -24.95 -17.91 -6.31
N ARG A 347 -25.79 -18.37 -7.24
CA ARG A 347 -25.52 -18.33 -8.70
C ARG A 347 -25.89 -16.98 -9.32
N ILE A 348 -26.89 -16.29 -8.78
CA ILE A 348 -27.37 -15.00 -9.31
C ILE A 348 -26.51 -13.84 -8.80
N VAL A 349 -26.14 -13.85 -7.52
CA VAL A 349 -25.37 -12.78 -6.86
C VAL A 349 -24.07 -12.39 -7.61
N PRO A 350 -23.25 -13.31 -8.15
CA PRO A 350 -22.07 -12.93 -8.94
C PRO A 350 -22.36 -12.10 -10.20
N ALA A 351 -23.56 -12.21 -10.78
CA ALA A 351 -23.94 -11.42 -11.95
C ALA A 351 -24.12 -9.93 -11.64
N LEU A 352 -24.41 -9.58 -10.38
CA LEU A 352 -24.35 -8.20 -9.90
C LEU A 352 -22.90 -7.68 -9.83
N THR A 353 -21.93 -8.54 -9.50
CA THR A 353 -20.50 -8.16 -9.35
C THR A 353 -19.88 -7.66 -10.66
N GLU A 354 -20.25 -8.24 -11.81
CA GLU A 354 -19.77 -7.76 -13.11
C GLU A 354 -20.32 -6.36 -13.44
N ALA A 355 -21.56 -6.06 -13.04
CA ALA A 355 -22.16 -4.73 -13.19
C ALA A 355 -21.46 -3.68 -12.32
N PHE A 356 -21.00 -4.04 -11.11
CA PHE A 356 -20.26 -3.11 -10.23
C PHE A 356 -18.94 -2.63 -10.82
N THR A 357 -18.24 -3.44 -11.62
CA THR A 357 -16.99 -2.99 -12.24
C THR A 357 -17.23 -1.90 -13.28
N ALA A 358 -18.33 -2.00 -14.04
CA ALA A 358 -18.77 -0.95 -14.96
C ALA A 358 -19.27 0.30 -14.19
N LEU A 359 -20.04 0.10 -13.12
CA LEU A 359 -20.53 1.17 -12.25
C LEU A 359 -19.37 1.99 -11.64
N ARG A 360 -18.28 1.33 -11.23
CA ARG A 360 -17.10 2.04 -10.73
C ARG A 360 -16.54 3.01 -11.75
N ALA A 361 -16.47 2.61 -13.01
CA ALA A 361 -15.93 3.43 -14.09
C ALA A 361 -16.85 4.62 -14.35
N GLU A 362 -18.15 4.40 -14.40
CA GLU A 362 -19.18 5.43 -14.57
C GLU A 362 -19.18 6.45 -13.43
N ILE A 363 -19.19 6.00 -12.17
CA ILE A 363 -19.07 6.89 -11.00
C ILE A 363 -17.78 7.72 -11.08
N SER A 364 -16.67 7.09 -11.46
CA SER A 364 -15.39 7.80 -11.56
C SER A 364 -15.42 8.87 -12.66
N GLU A 365 -16.09 8.61 -13.79
CA GLU A 365 -16.24 9.55 -14.90
C GLU A 365 -17.15 10.72 -14.49
N ASN A 366 -18.33 10.44 -13.92
CA ASN A 366 -19.28 11.46 -13.47
C ASN A 366 -18.66 12.39 -12.41
N LEU A 367 -17.95 11.85 -11.42
CA LEU A 367 -17.29 12.65 -10.39
C LEU A 367 -16.18 13.55 -10.96
N VAL A 368 -15.46 13.08 -11.98
CA VAL A 368 -14.41 13.87 -12.66
C VAL A 368 -15.03 14.99 -13.48
N GLU A 369 -16.08 14.71 -14.26
CA GLU A 369 -16.81 15.73 -15.03
C GLU A 369 -17.44 16.79 -14.11
N ALA A 370 -18.03 16.38 -12.98
CA ALA A 370 -18.63 17.28 -12.00
C ALA A 370 -17.59 18.19 -11.31
N ALA A 371 -16.35 17.71 -11.15
CA ALA A 371 -15.25 18.46 -10.53
C ALA A 371 -14.52 19.42 -11.48
N GLU A 372 -14.71 19.33 -12.81
CA GLU A 372 -13.97 20.16 -13.77
C GLU A 372 -14.24 21.66 -13.56
N ARG A 373 -13.20 22.37 -13.09
CA ARG A 373 -13.20 23.83 -12.97
C ARG A 373 -12.99 24.50 -14.34
N SER A 374 -13.45 25.74 -14.44
CA SER A 374 -13.27 26.61 -15.61
C SER A 374 -11.86 26.54 -16.20
N PRO A 375 -11.70 26.47 -17.54
CA PRO A 375 -10.40 26.30 -18.17
C PRO A 375 -9.44 27.41 -17.76
N ASP A 376 -8.28 27.05 -17.19
CA ASP A 376 -7.19 27.99 -16.95
C ASP A 376 -6.73 28.54 -18.30
N LEU A 377 -6.95 29.83 -18.56
CA LEU A 377 -6.56 30.48 -19.81
C LEU A 377 -5.09 30.91 -19.82
N ALA A 378 -4.31 30.64 -18.78
CA ALA A 378 -2.92 31.05 -18.68
C ALA A 378 -2.03 30.48 -19.80
N TRP A 379 -2.34 29.29 -20.33
CA TRP A 379 -1.58 28.67 -21.43
C TRP A 379 -1.67 29.44 -22.77
N LEU A 380 -2.70 30.27 -22.98
CA LEU A 380 -2.83 31.09 -24.18
C LEU A 380 -1.64 32.04 -24.36
N ARG A 381 -0.96 32.42 -23.27
CA ARG A 381 0.26 33.26 -23.32
C ARG A 381 1.37 32.62 -24.16
N ILE A 382 1.50 31.29 -24.12
CA ILE A 382 2.53 30.56 -24.87
C ILE A 382 2.21 30.54 -26.36
N LEU A 383 0.94 30.36 -26.73
CA LEU A 383 0.52 30.47 -28.14
C LEU A 383 0.79 31.88 -28.68
N ILE A 384 0.55 32.92 -27.89
CA ILE A 384 0.87 34.30 -28.25
C ILE A 384 2.38 34.49 -28.43
N TYR A 385 3.22 33.93 -27.54
CA TYR A 385 4.68 34.00 -27.67
C TYR A 385 5.22 33.23 -28.86
N VAL A 386 4.67 32.05 -29.17
CA VAL A 386 5.04 31.25 -30.35
C VAL A 386 4.63 31.99 -31.63
N ALA A 387 3.43 32.57 -31.68
CA ALA A 387 2.96 33.35 -32.82
C ALA A 387 3.78 34.64 -33.02
N ALA A 388 4.07 35.39 -31.94
CA ALA A 388 4.92 36.57 -31.98
C ALA A 388 6.37 36.23 -32.36
N GLY A 389 6.87 35.11 -31.83
CA GLY A 389 8.18 34.54 -32.16
C GLY A 389 8.29 34.17 -33.64
N LEU A 390 7.33 33.41 -34.18
CA LEU A 390 7.30 33.01 -35.59
C LEU A 390 7.15 34.22 -36.52
N GLY A 391 6.21 35.12 -36.21
CA GLY A 391 5.92 36.30 -37.04
C GLY A 391 7.13 37.22 -37.20
N LEU A 392 7.83 37.55 -36.11
CA LEU A 392 9.04 38.38 -36.17
C LEU A 392 10.29 37.61 -36.62
N TYR A 393 10.36 36.29 -36.39
CA TYR A 393 11.47 35.45 -36.88
C TYR A 393 11.55 35.41 -38.42
N LEU A 394 10.38 35.45 -39.08
CA LEU A 394 10.24 35.52 -40.54
C LEU A 394 10.50 36.93 -41.10
N LEU A 395 10.09 37.98 -40.39
CA LEU A 395 10.13 39.36 -40.91
C LEU A 395 11.49 40.08 -40.72
N MET A 396 12.25 39.81 -39.65
CA MET A 396 13.47 40.60 -39.34
C MET A 396 14.61 39.77 -38.70
N PRO A 397 15.56 39.21 -39.50
CA PRO A 397 16.65 38.39 -38.97
C PRO A 397 17.59 39.12 -37.99
N ALA A 398 17.69 40.45 -38.09
CA ALA A 398 18.51 41.28 -37.20
C ALA A 398 17.94 41.41 -35.78
N LEU A 399 16.61 41.29 -35.60
CA LEU A 399 15.95 41.41 -34.29
C LEU A 399 15.84 40.10 -33.51
N ARG A 400 16.15 38.94 -34.12
CA ARG A 400 16.00 37.62 -33.50
C ARG A 400 16.62 37.52 -32.10
N SER A 401 17.84 38.05 -31.93
CA SER A 401 18.54 38.05 -30.63
C SER A 401 17.96 39.00 -29.59
N TYR A 402 17.30 40.08 -30.01
CA TYR A 402 16.63 41.04 -29.12
C TYR A 402 15.28 40.49 -28.66
N LEU A 403 14.57 39.82 -29.55
CA LEU A 403 13.28 39.22 -29.28
C LEU A 403 13.42 38.04 -28.29
N ALA A 404 14.43 37.18 -28.49
CA ALA A 404 14.75 36.13 -27.54
C ALA A 404 15.10 36.68 -26.15
N GLY A 405 15.92 37.74 -26.06
CA GLY A 405 16.25 38.38 -24.79
C GLY A 405 15.03 39.04 -24.11
N ALA A 406 14.12 39.62 -24.90
CA ALA A 406 12.89 40.23 -24.41
C ALA A 406 11.91 39.18 -23.89
N ILE A 407 11.66 38.09 -24.63
CA ILE A 407 10.81 36.98 -24.18
C ILE A 407 11.33 36.41 -22.86
N VAL A 408 12.63 36.11 -22.77
CA VAL A 408 13.21 35.58 -21.53
C VAL A 408 13.07 36.57 -20.37
N SER A 409 13.17 37.88 -20.62
CA SER A 409 13.03 38.89 -19.56
C SER A 409 11.57 39.08 -19.12
N VAL A 410 10.62 39.01 -20.05
CA VAL A 410 9.17 39.05 -19.75
C VAL A 410 8.76 37.79 -19.00
N GLU A 411 9.25 36.62 -19.42
CA GLU A 411 8.97 35.37 -18.74
C GLU A 411 9.60 35.33 -17.35
N LEU A 412 10.81 35.88 -17.19
CA LEU A 412 11.43 36.05 -15.88
C LEU A 412 10.61 36.99 -14.98
N PHE A 413 10.03 38.06 -15.54
CA PHE A 413 9.13 38.94 -14.78
C PHE A 413 7.85 38.20 -14.35
N TYR A 414 7.22 37.44 -15.24
CA TYR A 414 6.05 36.63 -14.88
C TYR A 414 6.43 35.61 -13.78
N LEU A 415 7.54 34.89 -13.96
CA LEU A 415 8.04 33.90 -13.01
C LEU A 415 8.27 34.49 -11.62
N LEU A 416 8.84 35.69 -11.52
CA LEU A 416 9.21 36.29 -10.23
C LEU A 416 8.05 36.97 -9.50
N PHE A 417 6.98 37.38 -10.19
CA PHE A 417 5.94 38.22 -9.60
C PHE A 417 4.52 37.64 -9.68
N PHE A 418 4.26 36.68 -10.57
CA PHE A 418 2.92 36.14 -10.83
C PHE A 418 2.85 34.61 -10.75
N SER A 419 3.96 33.90 -10.96
CA SER A 419 3.98 32.44 -10.85
C SER A 419 3.80 32.02 -9.40
N ASN A 420 2.71 31.33 -9.11
CA ASN A 420 2.54 30.62 -7.85
C ASN A 420 2.94 29.15 -8.07
N PHE A 421 4.18 28.82 -7.71
CA PHE A 421 4.75 27.48 -7.87
C PHE A 421 4.06 26.42 -7.01
N ASN A 422 3.24 26.83 -6.05
CA ASN A 422 2.59 25.92 -5.13
C ASN A 422 1.21 25.48 -5.63
N LEU A 423 0.57 26.27 -6.49
CA LEU A 423 -0.79 26.01 -7.00
C LEU A 423 -0.85 25.78 -8.52
N SER A 424 0.08 26.32 -9.31
CA SER A 424 0.08 26.17 -10.77
C SER A 424 0.98 25.04 -11.24
N THR A 425 0.39 23.85 -11.32
CA THR A 425 0.95 22.64 -11.95
C THR A 425 1.56 22.89 -13.33
N PHE A 426 0.92 23.74 -14.12
CA PHE A 426 1.39 24.12 -15.44
C PHE A 426 2.68 24.93 -15.38
N ASP A 427 2.75 25.93 -14.50
CA ASP A 427 3.94 26.79 -14.38
C ASP A 427 5.15 26.00 -13.86
N VAL A 428 4.96 25.14 -12.84
CA VAL A 428 6.02 24.28 -12.29
C VAL A 428 6.60 23.36 -13.36
N SER A 429 5.74 22.64 -14.08
CA SER A 429 6.17 21.69 -15.11
C SER A 429 6.86 22.39 -16.29
N LEU A 430 6.32 23.51 -16.75
CA LEU A 430 6.91 24.33 -17.81
C LEU A 430 8.33 24.79 -17.43
N TYR A 431 8.48 25.37 -16.23
CA TYR A 431 9.78 25.87 -15.78
C TYR A 431 10.78 24.76 -15.48
N ALA A 432 10.34 23.61 -14.96
CA ALA A 432 11.19 22.45 -14.77
C ALA A 432 11.73 21.91 -16.11
N ILE A 433 10.89 21.81 -17.15
CA ILE A 433 11.27 21.30 -18.47
C ILE A 433 12.17 22.30 -19.23
N VAL A 434 12.03 23.60 -18.99
CA VAL A 434 12.78 24.63 -19.74
C VAL A 434 14.04 25.08 -18.98
N ILE A 435 13.91 25.53 -17.73
CA ILE A 435 15.01 26.19 -17.00
C ILE A 435 16.09 25.18 -16.61
N VAL A 436 15.72 24.04 -16.03
CA VAL A 436 16.69 23.05 -15.51
C VAL A 436 17.55 22.47 -16.64
N PRO A 437 16.99 21.94 -17.75
CA PRO A 437 17.80 21.46 -18.87
C PRO A 437 18.66 22.56 -19.50
N THR A 438 18.14 23.79 -19.61
CA THR A 438 18.92 24.93 -20.14
C THR A 438 20.10 25.25 -19.24
N PHE A 439 19.93 25.18 -17.92
CA PHE A 439 21.00 25.36 -16.95
C PHE A 439 22.04 24.24 -17.01
N VAL A 440 21.60 22.97 -17.10
CA VAL A 440 22.49 21.81 -17.25
C VAL A 440 23.30 21.90 -18.56
N PHE A 441 22.65 22.29 -19.66
CA PHE A 441 23.33 22.52 -20.92
C PHE A 441 24.36 23.66 -20.80
N THR A 442 24.01 24.72 -20.08
CA THR A 442 24.92 25.84 -19.78
C THR A 442 26.14 25.36 -18.98
N LEU A 443 25.94 24.51 -17.97
CA LEU A 443 27.02 23.89 -17.18
C LEU A 443 27.96 23.08 -18.10
N ILE A 444 27.42 22.18 -18.92
CA ILE A 444 28.20 21.35 -19.86
C ILE A 444 29.02 22.22 -20.83
N LEU A 445 28.37 23.22 -21.45
CA LEU A 445 29.05 24.14 -22.36
C LEU A 445 30.17 24.92 -21.66
N THR A 446 29.94 25.36 -20.42
CA THR A 446 30.90 26.14 -19.65
C THR A 446 32.10 25.29 -19.23
N VAL A 447 31.87 24.06 -18.78
CA VAL A 447 32.94 23.11 -18.44
C VAL A 447 33.77 22.76 -19.69
N SER A 448 33.10 22.42 -20.79
CA SER A 448 33.75 22.11 -22.07
C SER A 448 34.61 23.28 -22.59
N ALA A 449 34.10 24.51 -22.51
CA ALA A 449 34.83 25.70 -22.92
C ALA A 449 36.09 25.95 -22.09
N ASN A 450 36.09 25.61 -20.80
CA ASN A 450 37.25 25.77 -19.92
C ASN A 450 38.27 24.63 -20.00
N LEU A 451 37.86 23.44 -20.46
CA LEU A 451 38.76 22.31 -20.76
C LEU A 451 39.54 22.52 -22.09
N SER A 452 38.93 23.23 -23.04
CA SER A 452 39.57 23.53 -24.33
C SER A 452 40.62 24.65 -24.21
N LYS A 453 41.88 24.34 -24.57
CA LYS A 453 42.99 25.32 -24.55
C LYS A 453 42.76 26.54 -25.47
N THR A 454 41.97 26.40 -26.54
CA THR A 454 41.70 27.48 -27.51
C THR A 454 40.57 28.41 -27.10
N LYS A 455 39.66 27.96 -26.21
CA LYS A 455 38.47 28.72 -25.78
C LYS A 455 38.58 29.24 -24.35
N ARG A 456 39.64 28.88 -23.62
CA ARG A 456 39.88 29.30 -22.24
C ARG A 456 40.25 30.79 -22.17
N GLY A 457 39.46 31.57 -21.46
CA GLY A 457 39.72 33.00 -21.22
C GLY A 457 39.07 33.49 -19.93
N ILE A 458 39.34 34.73 -19.52
CA ILE A 458 38.82 35.30 -18.26
C ILE A 458 37.27 35.23 -18.20
N LEU A 459 36.59 35.48 -19.32
CA LEU A 459 35.13 35.40 -19.42
C LEU A 459 34.59 33.96 -19.24
N SER A 460 35.33 32.93 -19.65
CA SER A 460 34.92 31.54 -19.45
C SER A 460 35.13 31.08 -18.01
N LEU A 461 36.17 31.57 -17.35
CA LEU A 461 36.43 31.34 -15.92
C LEU A 461 35.37 32.01 -15.04
N LEU A 462 35.01 33.27 -15.35
CA LEU A 462 33.93 33.97 -14.64
C LEU A 462 32.58 33.26 -14.82
N GLN A 463 32.30 32.72 -16.01
CA GLN A 463 31.09 31.92 -16.23
C GLN A 463 31.10 30.62 -15.43
N LEU A 464 32.25 29.95 -15.33
CA LEU A 464 32.38 28.74 -14.52
C LEU A 464 32.14 29.03 -13.05
N LEU A 465 32.74 30.11 -12.54
CA LEU A 465 32.52 30.57 -11.17
C LEU A 465 31.04 30.88 -10.92
N LEU A 466 30.37 31.60 -11.84
CA LEU A 466 28.95 31.91 -11.74
C LEU A 466 28.12 30.62 -11.64
N VAL A 467 28.34 29.66 -12.54
CA VAL A 467 27.59 28.39 -12.53
C VAL A 467 27.83 27.61 -11.22
N ILE A 468 29.06 27.58 -10.70
CA ILE A 468 29.37 26.93 -9.41
C ILE A 468 28.64 27.62 -8.26
N LEU A 469 28.64 28.95 -8.20
CA LEU A 469 27.92 29.69 -7.16
C LEU A 469 26.41 29.41 -7.21
N VAL A 470 25.81 29.38 -8.40
CA VAL A 470 24.40 29.04 -8.59
C VAL A 470 24.11 27.58 -8.20
N LEU A 471 25.06 26.66 -8.38
CA LEU A 471 24.90 25.25 -7.97
C LEU A 471 24.91 25.08 -6.45
N VAL A 472 25.65 25.93 -5.73
CA VAL A 472 25.79 25.87 -4.26
C VAL A 472 24.61 26.53 -3.55
N LEU A 473 24.03 27.59 -4.13
CA LEU A 473 22.96 28.40 -3.54
C LEU A 473 21.74 27.59 -3.01
N PRO A 474 21.21 26.54 -3.69
CA PRO A 474 20.09 25.76 -3.17
C PRO A 474 20.39 25.02 -1.86
N PHE A 475 21.66 24.76 -1.56
CA PHE A 475 22.06 23.92 -0.43
C PHE A 475 22.40 24.73 0.84
N THR A 476 22.54 26.06 0.72
CA THR A 476 22.74 26.94 1.87
C THR A 476 21.47 27.04 2.71
N ASN A 477 21.60 27.33 4.01
CA ASN A 477 20.43 27.64 4.83
C ASN A 477 19.93 29.05 4.48
N LEU A 478 18.61 29.21 4.36
CA LEU A 478 18.00 30.51 4.11
C LEU A 478 17.97 31.36 5.39
N TYR A 479 17.63 30.73 6.51
CA TYR A 479 17.57 31.33 7.85
C TYR A 479 18.62 30.71 8.77
N THR A 480 19.07 31.47 9.77
CA THR A 480 20.09 30.99 10.72
C THR A 480 19.55 29.90 11.65
N ARG A 481 18.36 30.12 12.22
CA ARG A 481 17.60 29.21 13.09
C ARG A 481 16.14 29.68 13.06
N VAL A 482 15.16 28.78 12.98
CA VAL A 482 13.72 29.11 12.96
C VAL A 482 13.01 28.30 14.04
N ASP A 483 13.06 28.78 15.27
CA ASP A 483 12.59 28.05 16.46
C ASP A 483 11.09 27.76 16.40
N GLU A 484 10.33 28.60 15.68
CA GLU A 484 8.89 28.47 15.48
C GLU A 484 8.48 27.22 14.66
N ILE A 485 9.44 26.51 14.05
CA ILE A 485 9.21 25.25 13.30
C ILE A 485 9.62 24.01 14.14
N SER A 486 10.10 24.21 15.37
CA SER A 486 10.43 23.09 16.25
C SER A 486 9.19 22.25 16.56
N MET A 487 9.38 20.95 16.80
CA MET A 487 8.28 20.01 16.97
C MET A 487 7.40 20.32 18.19
N ASP A 488 8.00 20.89 19.25
CA ASP A 488 7.30 21.24 20.48
C ASP A 488 6.33 22.42 20.31
N GLU A 489 6.52 23.26 19.29
CA GLU A 489 5.61 24.38 18.97
C GLU A 489 4.30 23.90 18.30
N PHE A 490 4.22 22.62 17.90
CA PHE A 490 3.03 22.01 17.32
C PHE A 490 2.46 20.91 18.23
N PRO A 491 1.82 21.25 19.36
CA PRO A 491 1.30 20.26 20.31
C PRO A 491 0.24 19.34 19.69
N ASP A 492 -0.57 19.85 18.76
CA ASP A 492 -1.62 19.08 18.08
C ASP A 492 -1.03 17.97 17.19
N PHE A 493 0.22 18.11 16.75
CA PHE A 493 0.90 17.08 15.94
C PHE A 493 1.06 15.77 16.70
N TYR A 494 1.30 15.80 18.02
CA TYR A 494 1.47 14.59 18.82
C TYR A 494 0.17 13.78 18.97
N SER A 495 -0.99 14.42 18.79
CA SER A 495 -2.29 13.74 18.74
C SER A 495 -2.70 13.25 17.34
N SER A 496 -1.98 13.68 16.29
CA SER A 496 -2.26 13.28 14.91
C SER A 496 -1.89 11.82 14.64
N ILE A 497 -2.60 11.22 13.69
CA ILE A 497 -2.28 9.89 13.15
C ILE A 497 -0.87 9.82 12.53
N TYR A 498 -0.32 10.95 12.10
CA TYR A 498 0.98 11.02 11.45
C TYR A 498 2.15 11.01 12.43
N TYR A 499 1.91 11.27 13.72
CA TYR A 499 2.92 11.07 14.75
C TYR A 499 3.30 9.59 14.92
N GLU A 500 2.31 8.70 14.97
CA GLU A 500 2.57 7.25 15.01
C GLU A 500 3.27 6.75 13.73
N THR A 501 2.93 7.35 12.59
CA THR A 501 3.62 7.07 11.32
C THR A 501 5.07 7.55 11.36
N LEU A 502 5.33 8.73 11.94
CA LEU A 502 6.69 9.24 12.15
C LEU A 502 7.51 8.26 12.99
N LYS A 503 6.99 7.82 14.15
CA LYS A 503 7.67 6.84 15.01
C LYS A 503 7.97 5.54 14.28
N THR A 504 7.00 5.06 13.50
CA THR A 504 7.13 3.85 12.68
C THR A 504 8.27 3.98 11.68
N ASP A 505 8.34 5.08 10.96
CA ASP A 505 9.37 5.31 9.95
C ASP A 505 10.76 5.59 10.55
N LEU A 506 10.83 6.25 11.71
CA LEU A 506 12.09 6.60 12.35
C LEU A 506 12.74 5.42 13.07
N PHE A 507 11.98 4.68 13.88
CA PHE A 507 12.57 3.66 14.77
C PHE A 507 11.68 2.47 15.16
N LEU A 508 10.36 2.46 14.97
CA LEU A 508 9.55 1.28 15.35
C LEU A 508 9.54 0.20 14.26
N SER A 509 9.55 0.56 12.98
CA SER A 509 9.52 -0.41 11.89
C SER A 509 10.83 -1.19 11.79
N THR A 510 10.73 -2.50 11.52
CA THR A 510 11.89 -3.34 11.19
C THR A 510 12.67 -2.88 9.95
N THR A 511 12.04 -2.08 9.09
CA THR A 511 12.65 -1.49 7.90
C THR A 511 13.18 -0.08 8.12
N SER A 512 12.94 0.54 9.28
CA SER A 512 13.48 1.86 9.60
C SER A 512 15.01 1.82 9.61
N ARG A 513 15.63 2.93 9.22
CA ARG A 513 17.09 3.04 9.19
C ARG A 513 17.70 2.79 10.57
N PHE A 514 17.09 3.32 11.63
CA PHE A 514 17.58 3.13 12.99
C PHE A 514 17.50 1.66 13.42
N SER A 515 16.33 1.01 13.27
CA SER A 515 16.18 -0.41 13.63
C SER A 515 17.10 -1.31 12.80
N PHE A 516 17.35 -0.98 11.53
CA PHE A 516 18.32 -1.68 10.69
C PHE A 516 19.74 -1.59 11.27
N LEU A 517 20.21 -0.37 11.59
CA LEU A 517 21.53 -0.15 12.20
C LEU A 517 21.67 -0.88 13.54
N MET A 518 20.62 -0.85 14.36
CA MET A 518 20.54 -1.57 15.62
C MET A 518 20.62 -3.08 15.45
N ARG A 519 19.89 -3.64 14.48
CA ARG A 519 19.96 -5.07 14.16
C ARG A 519 21.34 -5.47 13.66
N ASP A 520 21.97 -4.65 12.83
CA ASP A 520 23.34 -4.88 12.36
C ASP A 520 24.34 -4.89 13.52
N LEU A 521 24.21 -3.94 14.46
CA LEU A 521 25.05 -3.87 15.65
C LEU A 521 24.88 -5.09 16.56
N THR A 522 23.63 -5.43 16.89
CA THR A 522 23.30 -6.58 17.75
C THR A 522 23.71 -7.91 17.11
N SER A 523 23.64 -8.02 15.78
CA SER A 523 24.15 -9.18 15.03
C SER A 523 25.67 -9.33 15.17
N VAL A 524 26.45 -8.25 15.07
CA VAL A 524 27.92 -8.33 15.19
C VAL A 524 28.32 -8.74 16.61
N ILE A 525 27.66 -8.18 17.63
CA ILE A 525 27.88 -8.55 19.04
C ILE A 525 27.57 -10.04 19.24
N SER A 526 26.43 -10.50 18.72
CA SER A 526 26.00 -11.90 18.85
C SER A 526 26.96 -12.86 18.15
N THR A 527 27.44 -12.51 16.94
CA THR A 527 28.42 -13.32 16.20
C THR A 527 29.74 -13.43 16.95
N GLU A 528 30.28 -12.33 17.47
CA GLU A 528 31.53 -12.34 18.22
C GLU A 528 31.44 -13.23 19.47
N MET A 529 30.34 -13.10 20.22
CA MET A 529 30.10 -13.92 21.41
C MET A 529 29.95 -15.41 21.06
N ASN A 530 29.25 -15.72 19.96
CA ASN A 530 29.07 -17.10 19.50
C ASN A 530 30.39 -17.72 19.01
N ASP A 531 31.21 -16.96 18.30
CA ASP A 531 32.53 -17.40 17.85
C ASP A 531 33.46 -17.68 19.04
N LEU A 532 33.48 -16.79 20.03
CA LEU A 532 34.22 -17.00 21.27
C LEU A 532 33.74 -18.26 22.02
N ARG A 533 32.41 -18.41 22.19
CA ARG A 533 31.82 -19.59 22.83
C ARG A 533 32.18 -20.87 22.07
N ARG A 534 32.19 -20.85 20.74
CA ARG A 534 32.58 -21.99 19.90
C ARG A 534 34.05 -22.35 20.09
N VAL A 535 34.95 -21.37 20.16
CA VAL A 535 36.38 -21.64 20.41
C VAL A 535 36.59 -22.30 21.77
N ILE A 536 35.96 -21.76 22.81
CA ILE A 536 36.10 -22.25 24.19
C ILE A 536 35.42 -23.60 24.41
N ARG A 537 34.21 -23.79 23.87
CA ARG A 537 33.38 -24.99 24.16
C ARG A 537 33.56 -26.14 23.17
N VAL A 538 34.02 -25.86 21.95
CA VAL A 538 34.08 -26.87 20.87
C VAL A 538 35.50 -27.05 20.39
N VAL A 539 36.17 -25.99 19.93
CA VAL A 539 37.48 -26.11 19.27
C VAL A 539 38.54 -26.61 20.24
N ILE A 540 38.70 -25.94 21.39
CA ILE A 540 39.70 -26.34 22.40
C ILE A 540 39.36 -27.74 22.95
N PRO A 541 38.14 -28.03 23.43
CA PRO A 541 37.81 -29.34 23.99
C PRO A 541 37.92 -30.48 22.99
N ASN A 542 37.58 -30.30 21.70
CA ASN A 542 37.69 -31.38 20.72
C ASN A 542 39.15 -31.81 20.50
N VAL A 543 40.08 -30.85 20.41
CA VAL A 543 41.51 -31.17 20.29
C VAL A 543 42.01 -31.85 21.56
N MET A 544 41.61 -31.34 22.73
CA MET A 544 41.98 -31.95 24.01
C MET A 544 41.43 -33.37 24.17
N ASN A 545 40.17 -33.61 23.80
CA ASN A 545 39.53 -34.92 23.82
C ASN A 545 40.17 -35.88 22.80
N SER A 546 40.53 -35.40 21.61
CA SER A 546 41.27 -36.20 20.62
C SER A 546 42.59 -36.69 21.20
N ILE A 547 43.38 -35.78 21.78
CA ILE A 547 44.66 -36.14 22.43
C ILE A 547 44.43 -37.11 23.58
N VAL A 548 43.45 -36.84 24.45
CA VAL A 548 43.13 -37.70 25.61
C VAL A 548 42.74 -39.11 25.18
N SER A 549 41.88 -39.23 24.17
CA SER A 549 41.42 -40.52 23.63
C SER A 549 42.55 -41.31 22.95
N LYS A 550 43.47 -40.64 22.26
CA LYS A 550 44.58 -41.28 21.54
C LYS A 550 45.76 -41.65 22.44
N SER A 551 45.93 -40.99 23.59
CA SER A 551 47.11 -41.13 24.47
C SER A 551 46.87 -41.82 25.80
N ASN A 552 45.70 -42.46 26.00
CA ASN A 552 45.25 -43.01 27.29
C ASN A 552 45.39 -42.03 28.48
N SER A 553 45.35 -40.72 28.19
CA SER A 553 45.51 -39.69 29.22
C SER A 553 44.24 -39.56 30.06
N GLN A 554 44.37 -39.05 31.27
CA GLN A 554 43.22 -38.72 32.13
C GLN A 554 43.05 -37.20 32.18
N ALA A 555 41.87 -36.73 31.81
CA ALA A 555 41.48 -35.33 32.00
C ALA A 555 40.73 -35.18 33.33
N ALA A 556 41.20 -34.28 34.18
CA ALA A 556 40.54 -33.92 35.43
C ALA A 556 40.38 -32.39 35.50
N TYR A 557 39.23 -31.95 36.04
CA TYR A 557 39.02 -30.56 36.38
C TYR A 557 39.10 -30.44 37.91
N ASP A 558 40.17 -29.82 38.40
CA ASP A 558 40.41 -29.66 39.84
C ASP A 558 40.83 -28.21 40.15
N ALA A 559 40.24 -27.63 41.19
CA ALA A 559 40.50 -26.27 41.65
C ALA A 559 40.52 -25.19 40.53
N GLY A 560 39.61 -25.28 39.56
CA GLY A 560 39.53 -24.32 38.44
C GLY A 560 40.59 -24.51 37.35
N ARG A 561 41.42 -25.57 37.43
CA ARG A 561 42.44 -25.89 36.42
C ARG A 561 42.04 -27.16 35.67
N PHE A 562 42.03 -27.07 34.35
CA PHE A 562 41.93 -28.24 33.49
C PHE A 562 43.31 -28.91 33.41
N ARG A 563 43.42 -30.11 33.96
CA ARG A 563 44.68 -30.88 34.00
C ARG A 563 44.53 -32.13 33.13
N ILE A 564 45.40 -32.25 32.14
CA ILE A 564 45.61 -33.50 31.42
C ILE A 564 46.81 -34.20 32.06
N THR A 565 46.57 -35.38 32.61
CA THR A 565 47.61 -36.28 33.12
C THR A 565 47.93 -37.28 32.03
N MET A 566 49.11 -37.14 31.42
CA MET A 566 49.60 -38.07 30.41
C MET A 566 50.34 -39.24 31.07
N PRO A 567 50.19 -40.48 30.57
CA PRO A 567 50.97 -41.61 31.06
C PRO A 567 52.46 -41.45 30.75
N SER A 568 53.31 -42.13 31.51
CA SER A 568 54.78 -42.09 31.33
C SER A 568 55.22 -42.59 29.95
N PHE A 569 54.43 -43.43 29.28
CA PHE A 569 54.64 -43.93 27.92
C PHE A 569 53.32 -44.33 27.28
N ASP A 570 53.08 -43.91 26.04
CA ASP A 570 51.98 -44.35 25.17
C ASP A 570 52.46 -44.33 23.70
N PRO A 571 52.11 -45.32 22.84
CA PRO A 571 52.53 -45.35 21.44
C PRO A 571 52.19 -44.09 20.65
N TYR A 572 51.09 -43.41 20.96
CA TYR A 572 50.72 -42.14 20.32
C TYR A 572 51.68 -40.99 20.68
N LEU A 573 52.25 -41.02 21.89
CA LEU A 573 53.22 -40.02 22.36
C LEU A 573 54.66 -40.35 21.89
N SER A 574 54.87 -41.46 21.19
CA SER A 574 56.15 -41.84 20.60
C SER A 574 56.60 -40.81 19.55
N ILE A 575 57.91 -40.62 19.43
CA ILE A 575 58.51 -39.81 18.37
C ILE A 575 58.13 -40.32 16.97
N SER A 576 57.81 -41.61 16.81
CA SER A 576 57.32 -42.20 15.56
C SER A 576 56.00 -41.58 15.08
N ASN A 577 55.16 -41.11 16.01
CA ASN A 577 53.84 -40.55 15.71
C ASN A 577 53.87 -39.01 15.75
N GLN A 578 55.06 -38.41 15.66
CA GLN A 578 55.25 -36.96 15.70
C GLN A 578 54.33 -36.19 14.77
N GLN A 579 54.17 -36.67 13.55
CA GLN A 579 53.34 -36.01 12.55
C GLN A 579 51.86 -35.90 12.99
N GLU A 580 51.33 -36.90 13.70
CA GLU A 580 49.91 -36.94 14.09
C GLU A 580 49.61 -35.95 15.22
N TYR A 581 50.40 -35.95 16.30
CA TYR A 581 50.15 -35.00 17.40
C TYR A 581 50.51 -33.56 17.00
N VAL A 582 51.51 -33.35 16.13
CA VAL A 582 51.79 -32.02 15.56
C VAL A 582 50.62 -31.52 14.70
N GLN A 583 50.00 -32.38 13.89
CA GLN A 583 48.84 -32.00 13.07
C GLN A 583 47.63 -31.54 13.91
N GLU A 584 47.36 -32.18 15.05
CA GLU A 584 46.29 -31.76 15.98
C GLU A 584 46.54 -30.35 16.52
N PHE A 585 47.76 -30.05 16.99
CA PHE A 585 48.14 -28.72 17.47
C PHE A 585 48.22 -27.68 16.33
N ASP A 586 48.64 -28.06 15.13
CA ASP A 586 48.63 -27.19 13.95
C ASP A 586 47.19 -26.82 13.56
N SER A 587 46.26 -27.77 13.65
CA SER A 587 44.83 -27.52 13.40
C SER A 587 44.25 -26.54 14.42
N LEU A 588 44.59 -26.71 15.70
CA LEU A 588 44.23 -25.78 16.77
C LEU A 588 44.80 -24.39 16.51
N GLN A 589 46.08 -24.30 16.15
CA GLN A 589 46.75 -23.04 15.85
C GLN A 589 46.06 -22.33 14.67
N LYS A 590 45.70 -23.05 13.61
CA LYS A 590 44.95 -22.48 12.46
C LYS A 590 43.58 -21.96 12.88
N ASN A 591 42.84 -22.71 13.70
CA ASN A 591 41.52 -22.29 14.19
C ASN A 591 41.61 -21.06 15.10
N LEU A 592 42.59 -21.01 16.01
CA LEU A 592 42.83 -19.86 16.88
C LEU A 592 43.29 -18.63 16.08
N LYS A 593 44.18 -18.79 15.10
CA LYS A 593 44.56 -17.70 14.18
C LYS A 593 43.36 -17.19 13.38
N SER A 594 42.50 -18.10 12.92
CA SER A 594 41.26 -17.75 12.21
C SER A 594 40.33 -16.95 13.12
N PHE A 595 40.12 -17.41 14.36
CA PHE A 595 39.33 -16.68 15.36
C PHE A 595 39.90 -15.29 15.64
N VAL A 596 41.21 -15.15 15.92
CA VAL A 596 41.83 -13.84 16.16
C VAL A 596 41.64 -12.91 14.96
N ARG A 597 41.77 -13.42 13.74
CA ARG A 597 41.51 -12.64 12.52
C ARG A 597 40.06 -12.19 12.44
N THR A 598 39.11 -13.10 12.64
CA THR A 598 37.67 -12.81 12.61
C THR A 598 37.28 -11.83 13.71
N SER A 599 37.74 -12.03 14.94
CA SER A 599 37.52 -11.14 16.08
C SER A 599 38.05 -9.73 15.83
N THR A 600 39.24 -9.60 15.22
CA THR A 600 39.77 -8.29 14.82
C THR A 600 38.88 -7.59 13.79
N ILE A 601 38.33 -8.35 12.83
CA ILE A 601 37.40 -7.83 11.81
C ILE A 601 36.07 -7.43 12.47
N ASN A 602 35.52 -8.28 13.33
CA ASN A 602 34.28 -8.06 14.05
C ASN A 602 34.39 -6.83 14.96
N TYR A 603 35.49 -6.65 15.67
CA TYR A 603 35.72 -5.47 16.52
C TYR A 603 35.76 -4.16 15.72
N ARG A 604 36.47 -4.12 14.58
CA ARG A 604 36.46 -2.95 13.69
C ARG A 604 35.07 -2.67 13.13
N THR A 605 34.33 -3.73 12.83
CA THR A 605 32.95 -3.63 12.34
C THR A 605 32.02 -3.11 13.43
N TYR A 606 32.16 -3.62 14.66
CA TYR A 606 31.44 -3.16 15.85
C TYR A 606 31.63 -1.66 16.06
N LEU A 607 32.87 -1.15 16.08
CA LEU A 607 33.13 0.28 16.25
C LEU A 607 32.41 1.12 15.18
N LYS A 608 32.55 0.74 13.90
CA LYS A 608 31.86 1.44 12.80
C LYS A 608 30.33 1.42 12.94
N ARG A 609 29.75 0.28 13.34
CA ARG A 609 28.30 0.13 13.51
C ARG A 609 27.78 0.88 14.73
N LYS A 610 28.54 0.85 15.83
CA LYS A 610 28.26 1.62 17.05
C LYS A 610 28.20 3.12 16.74
N ASP A 611 29.21 3.63 16.04
CA ASP A 611 29.27 5.05 15.68
C ASP A 611 28.12 5.45 14.72
N ALA A 612 27.72 4.55 13.81
CA ALA A 612 26.57 4.78 12.93
C ALA A 612 25.23 4.80 13.69
N VAL A 613 25.02 3.87 14.63
CA VAL A 613 23.84 3.87 15.52
C VAL A 613 23.80 5.15 16.35
N MET A 614 24.95 5.55 16.92
CA MET A 614 25.05 6.74 17.75
C MET A 614 24.75 8.01 16.95
N SER A 615 25.35 8.16 15.77
CA SER A 615 25.09 9.31 14.90
C SER A 615 23.61 9.40 14.50
N SER A 616 22.96 8.26 14.24
CA SER A 616 21.53 8.23 13.92
C SER A 616 20.66 8.60 15.13
N ALA A 617 21.02 8.13 16.32
CA ALA A 617 20.30 8.45 17.55
C ALA A 617 20.43 9.94 17.93
N VAL A 618 21.63 10.51 17.82
CA VAL A 618 21.87 11.94 18.02
C VAL A 618 21.03 12.77 17.05
N GLN A 619 20.95 12.39 15.77
CA GLN A 619 20.13 13.11 14.79
C GLN A 619 18.63 13.06 15.11
N ILE A 620 18.12 11.91 15.59
CA ILE A 620 16.73 11.78 16.03
C ILE A 620 16.48 12.66 17.25
N VAL A 621 17.30 12.55 18.31
CA VAL A 621 17.12 13.28 19.57
C VAL A 621 17.28 14.79 19.39
N ALA A 622 18.22 15.24 18.55
CA ALA A 622 18.46 16.65 18.31
C ALA A 622 17.21 17.37 17.77
N MET A 623 16.48 16.75 16.84
CA MET A 623 15.31 17.38 16.18
C MET A 623 13.96 16.97 16.82
N ALA A 624 13.94 15.88 17.59
CA ALA A 624 12.74 15.39 18.24
C ALA A 624 12.32 16.32 19.37
N GLY A 625 11.03 16.62 19.44
CA GLY A 625 10.42 17.22 20.63
C GLY A 625 10.29 16.22 21.77
N GLU A 626 9.92 16.70 22.96
CA GLU A 626 10.04 15.92 24.20
C GLU A 626 9.27 14.59 24.18
N PRO A 627 8.00 14.51 23.71
CA PRO A 627 7.29 13.23 23.63
C PRO A 627 7.97 12.19 22.72
N LEU A 628 8.58 12.65 21.61
CA LEU A 628 9.27 11.77 20.68
C LEU A 628 10.61 11.28 21.24
N ARG A 629 11.31 12.13 22.01
CA ARG A 629 12.52 11.75 22.75
C ARG A 629 12.22 10.65 23.76
N GLU A 630 11.15 10.79 24.54
CA GLU A 630 10.72 9.78 25.51
C GLU A 630 10.37 8.44 24.83
N ASP A 631 9.55 8.49 23.77
CA ASP A 631 9.15 7.31 23.00
C ASP A 631 10.37 6.59 22.38
N PHE A 632 11.33 7.35 21.85
CA PHE A 632 12.56 6.82 21.28
C PHE A 632 13.44 6.14 22.33
N LEU A 633 13.67 6.80 23.47
CA LEU A 633 14.48 6.24 24.56
C LEU A 633 13.85 4.96 25.13
N LYS A 634 12.53 4.94 25.28
CA LYS A 634 11.79 3.75 25.70
C LYS A 634 12.01 2.61 24.70
N HIS A 635 11.88 2.86 23.41
CA HIS A 635 12.13 1.86 22.37
C HIS A 635 13.56 1.29 22.43
N VAL A 636 14.58 2.15 22.58
CA VAL A 636 15.99 1.72 22.68
C VAL A 636 16.25 0.89 23.93
N ARG A 637 15.70 1.30 25.08
CA ARG A 637 15.80 0.56 26.34
C ARG A 637 15.14 -0.81 26.25
N ASP A 638 13.96 -0.89 25.65
CA ASP A 638 13.26 -2.17 25.45
C ASP A 638 14.06 -3.09 24.51
N ALA A 639 14.67 -2.54 23.45
CA ALA A 639 15.46 -3.30 22.49
C ALA A 639 16.78 -3.85 23.06
N PHE A 640 17.53 -3.05 23.82
CA PHE A 640 18.80 -3.48 24.41
C PHE A 640 18.63 -4.19 25.76
N GLY A 641 17.69 -3.75 26.60
CA GLY A 641 17.49 -4.27 27.96
C GLY A 641 17.05 -5.73 28.02
N ALA A 642 16.55 -6.29 26.91
CA ALA A 642 16.12 -7.69 26.83
C ALA A 642 17.26 -8.72 26.94
N ARG A 643 18.54 -8.34 26.76
CA ARG A 643 19.67 -9.27 26.90
C ARG A 643 20.81 -8.69 27.73
N ALA A 644 21.28 -9.48 28.70
CA ALA A 644 22.43 -9.13 29.54
C ALA A 644 23.70 -8.80 28.72
N ASP A 645 23.87 -9.42 27.55
CA ASP A 645 25.00 -9.19 26.64
C ASP A 645 25.05 -7.75 26.07
N PHE A 646 23.98 -6.95 26.23
CA PHE A 646 23.87 -5.58 25.71
C PHE A 646 23.89 -4.48 26.79
N THR A 647 24.07 -4.83 28.06
CA THR A 647 24.07 -3.87 29.17
C THR A 647 25.13 -2.77 28.98
N HIS A 648 26.36 -3.15 28.64
CA HIS A 648 27.45 -2.18 28.47
C HIS A 648 27.30 -1.30 27.21
N PRO A 649 26.90 -1.83 26.03
CA PRO A 649 26.49 -0.99 24.91
C PRO A 649 25.37 0.02 25.23
N LEU A 650 24.40 -0.37 26.08
CA LEU A 650 23.31 0.51 26.51
C LEU A 650 23.80 1.63 27.43
N GLU A 651 24.69 1.35 28.39
CA GLU A 651 25.31 2.38 29.24
C GLU A 651 26.03 3.44 28.39
N VAL A 652 26.86 3.00 27.44
CA VAL A 652 27.59 3.91 26.53
C VAL A 652 26.62 4.73 25.66
N PHE A 653 25.49 4.14 25.27
CA PHE A 653 24.44 4.83 24.55
C PHE A 653 23.81 5.94 25.41
N GLU A 654 23.36 5.59 26.61
CA GLU A 654 22.71 6.55 27.52
C GLU A 654 23.64 7.71 27.89
N ASP A 655 24.90 7.43 28.19
CA ASP A 655 25.90 8.48 28.50
C ASP A 655 26.08 9.48 27.35
N THR A 656 26.07 9.00 26.11
CA THR A 656 26.28 9.86 24.93
C THR A 656 25.02 10.67 24.61
N ILE A 657 23.85 10.06 24.74
CA ILE A 657 22.56 10.70 24.43
C ILE A 657 22.13 11.68 25.53
N HIS A 658 22.52 11.46 26.79
CA HIS A 658 22.22 12.39 27.89
C HIS A 658 22.68 13.82 27.60
N VAL A 659 23.85 13.98 26.96
CA VAL A 659 24.38 15.30 26.58
C VAL A 659 23.51 16.00 25.54
N GLU A 660 22.85 15.25 24.65
CA GLU A 660 21.94 15.81 23.64
C GLU A 660 20.54 16.07 24.20
N LEU A 661 20.09 15.27 25.18
CA LEU A 661 18.81 15.49 25.86
C LEU A 661 18.79 16.78 26.68
N GLU A 662 19.93 17.21 27.21
CA GLU A 662 20.06 18.50 27.92
C GLU A 662 19.91 19.72 27.00
N LYS A 663 20.00 19.53 25.67
CA LYS A 663 19.84 20.61 24.70
C LYS A 663 18.38 20.75 24.26
N GLU A 664 17.96 21.99 24.06
CA GLU A 664 16.70 22.28 23.38
C GLU A 664 16.68 21.66 21.97
N PRO A 665 15.52 21.19 21.49
CA PRO A 665 15.39 20.67 20.14
C PRO A 665 15.86 21.67 19.09
N GLU A 666 16.65 21.18 18.14
CA GLU A 666 17.06 21.95 16.98
C GLU A 666 15.87 22.07 16.01
N PRO A 667 15.56 23.28 15.51
CA PRO A 667 14.50 23.44 14.55
C PRO A 667 14.88 22.94 13.14
N ALA A 668 13.86 22.66 12.33
CA ALA A 668 14.04 22.23 10.95
C ALA A 668 14.81 23.27 10.11
N SER A 669 15.77 22.80 9.30
CA SER A 669 16.54 23.68 8.43
C SER A 669 15.72 24.11 7.20
N VAL A 670 15.58 25.43 7.01
CA VAL A 670 14.85 26.00 5.87
C VAL A 670 15.81 26.28 4.72
N LYS A 671 15.52 25.70 3.55
CA LYS A 671 16.33 25.87 2.34
C LYS A 671 15.66 26.89 1.39
N PRO A 672 16.43 27.57 0.53
CA PRO A 672 15.86 28.56 -0.40
C PRO A 672 14.81 27.99 -1.36
N TYR A 673 14.94 26.71 -1.74
CA TYR A 673 13.97 26.05 -2.62
C TYR A 673 12.69 25.61 -1.91
N SER A 674 12.69 25.53 -0.58
CA SER A 674 11.52 25.13 0.22
C SER A 674 10.65 26.34 0.62
N SER A 675 10.99 27.55 0.18
CA SER A 675 10.22 28.76 0.49
C SER A 675 9.55 29.29 -0.77
N GLY A 676 8.25 29.56 -0.70
CA GLY A 676 7.45 30.06 -1.82
C GLY A 676 8.01 31.34 -2.45
N ASP A 677 8.52 32.27 -1.64
CA ASP A 677 9.09 33.54 -2.11
C ASP A 677 10.51 33.40 -2.70
N PHE A 678 11.32 32.45 -2.22
CA PHE A 678 12.73 32.32 -2.62
C PHE A 678 12.97 31.30 -3.74
N ALA A 679 12.08 30.33 -3.94
CA ALA A 679 12.15 29.38 -5.04
C ALA A 679 12.12 30.04 -6.44
N PRO A 680 11.24 31.03 -6.75
CA PRO A 680 11.26 31.78 -8.00
C PRO A 680 12.59 32.50 -8.21
N ILE A 681 13.18 33.07 -7.15
CA ILE A 681 14.45 33.80 -7.22
C ILE A 681 15.58 32.84 -7.62
N LEU A 682 15.58 31.63 -7.07
CA LEU A 682 16.55 30.60 -7.39
C LEU A 682 16.49 30.19 -8.87
N LEU A 683 15.29 29.98 -9.41
CA LEU A 683 15.08 29.74 -10.84
C LEU A 683 15.50 30.95 -11.68
N GLY A 684 15.19 32.17 -11.23
CA GLY A 684 15.60 33.40 -11.89
C GLY A 684 17.13 33.53 -12.00
N VAL A 685 17.85 33.16 -10.96
CA VAL A 685 19.32 33.14 -10.95
C VAL A 685 19.88 32.07 -11.92
N MET A 686 19.21 30.91 -12.07
CA MET A 686 19.57 29.93 -13.10
C MET A 686 19.37 30.50 -14.51
N VAL A 687 18.23 31.15 -14.77
CA VAL A 687 17.94 31.84 -16.05
C VAL A 687 18.96 32.93 -16.33
N LEU A 688 19.37 33.71 -15.32
CA LEU A 688 20.41 34.74 -15.44
C LEU A 688 21.75 34.12 -15.85
N SER A 689 22.17 33.03 -15.19
CA SER A 689 23.40 32.32 -15.52
C SER A 689 23.41 31.80 -16.95
N SER A 690 22.32 31.16 -17.38
CA SER A 690 22.12 30.67 -18.75
C SER A 690 22.07 31.78 -19.78
N SER A 691 21.32 32.85 -19.51
CA SER A 691 21.24 34.04 -20.37
C SER A 691 22.61 34.66 -20.57
N SER A 692 23.43 34.73 -19.53
CA SER A 692 24.78 35.28 -19.61
C SER A 692 25.72 34.43 -20.48
N ALA A 693 25.48 33.11 -20.61
CA ALA A 693 26.25 32.23 -21.47
C ALA A 693 25.80 32.27 -22.94
N LEU A 694 24.49 32.37 -23.18
CA LEU A 694 23.88 32.34 -24.51
C LEU A 694 23.92 33.71 -25.21
N PHE A 695 23.59 34.79 -24.49
CA PHE A 695 23.49 36.15 -25.05
C PHE A 695 24.81 36.94 -24.94
N LYS A 696 25.94 36.32 -25.31
CA LYS A 696 27.31 36.88 -25.17
C LYS A 696 27.52 38.31 -25.73
N ARG A 697 26.65 38.78 -26.62
CA ARG A 697 26.77 40.08 -27.32
C ARG A 697 25.75 41.14 -26.88
N ARG A 698 24.80 40.82 -25.99
CA ARG A 698 23.62 41.67 -25.69
C ARG A 698 23.45 41.92 -24.19
N VAL A 699 24.31 42.77 -23.63
CA VAL A 699 24.45 43.01 -22.19
C VAL A 699 23.23 43.72 -21.55
N LEU A 700 22.44 44.47 -22.34
CA LEU A 700 21.28 45.22 -21.84
C LEU A 700 20.24 44.32 -21.14
N PHE A 701 19.93 43.15 -21.73
CA PHE A 701 18.98 42.21 -21.12
C PHE A 701 19.51 41.60 -19.82
N LEU A 702 20.83 41.41 -19.69
CA LEU A 702 21.41 40.93 -18.43
C LEU A 702 21.23 41.96 -17.31
N TYR A 703 21.36 43.26 -17.61
CA TYR A 703 21.07 44.31 -16.62
C TYR A 703 19.61 44.32 -16.19
N VAL A 704 18.68 44.16 -17.15
CA VAL A 704 17.24 44.06 -16.85
C VAL A 704 16.95 42.85 -15.97
N GLN A 705 17.45 41.67 -16.32
CA GLN A 705 17.27 40.45 -15.53
C GLN A 705 17.86 40.56 -14.13
N MET A 706 19.07 41.13 -13.99
CA MET A 706 19.67 41.40 -12.67
C MET A 706 18.81 42.36 -11.84
N ALA A 707 18.29 43.44 -12.44
CA ALA A 707 17.42 44.38 -11.75
C ALA A 707 16.12 43.71 -11.28
N LEU A 708 15.49 42.89 -12.13
CA LEU A 708 14.29 42.13 -11.78
C LEU A 708 14.54 41.18 -10.59
N ILE A 709 15.64 40.43 -10.61
CA ILE A 709 16.01 39.50 -9.54
C ILE A 709 16.30 40.25 -8.23
N VAL A 710 16.98 41.40 -8.28
CA VAL A 710 17.24 42.22 -7.09
C VAL A 710 15.95 42.80 -6.52
N VAL A 711 15.02 43.25 -7.36
CA VAL A 711 13.71 43.76 -6.90
C VAL A 711 12.88 42.64 -6.27
N ALA A 712 12.83 41.45 -6.89
CA ALA A 712 12.16 40.28 -6.34
C ALA A 712 12.79 39.87 -4.99
N PHE A 713 14.12 39.90 -4.90
CA PHE A 713 14.84 39.64 -3.66
C PHE A 713 14.48 40.63 -2.55
N VAL A 714 14.51 41.94 -2.82
CA VAL A 714 14.11 42.94 -1.84
C VAL A 714 12.65 42.78 -1.41
N ARG A 715 11.75 42.41 -2.32
CA ARG A 715 10.36 42.08 -1.98
C ARG A 715 10.28 40.89 -1.01
N ALA A 716 10.99 39.79 -1.32
CA ALA A 716 11.07 38.62 -0.43
C ALA A 716 11.69 38.95 0.94
N LEU A 717 12.62 39.91 1.00
CA LEU A 717 13.14 40.40 2.28
C LEU A 717 12.09 41.17 3.11
N LEU A 718 11.12 41.82 2.45
CA LEU A 718 10.06 42.57 3.14
C LEU A 718 8.92 41.68 3.63
N SER A 719 8.72 40.49 3.03
CA SER A 719 7.73 39.49 3.43
C SER A 719 8.21 38.50 4.50
N MET A 720 9.42 38.66 5.06
CA MET A 720 10.01 37.74 6.05
C MET A 720 9.18 37.49 7.33
N GLY A 721 8.16 38.31 7.61
CA GLY A 721 7.30 38.11 8.77
C GLY A 721 6.43 36.84 8.69
N SER A 722 6.22 36.30 7.48
CA SER A 722 5.47 35.07 7.25
C SER A 722 6.29 34.13 6.38
N LEU A 723 6.66 32.99 6.94
CA LEU A 723 7.34 31.93 6.21
C LEU A 723 6.31 30.92 5.71
N GLU A 724 6.22 30.79 4.40
CA GLU A 724 5.48 29.72 3.74
C GLU A 724 6.48 28.65 3.28
N LEU A 725 6.36 27.46 3.87
CA LEU A 725 7.29 26.35 3.66
C LEU A 725 6.65 25.24 2.83
N PHE A 726 7.20 25.04 1.63
CA PHE A 726 6.92 23.92 0.76
C PHE A 726 7.80 22.72 1.14
N VAL A 727 7.18 21.65 1.66
CA VAL A 727 7.88 20.43 2.08
C VAL A 727 7.99 19.43 0.93
N HIS A 728 6.85 19.13 0.29
CA HIS A 728 6.74 18.12 -0.76
C HIS A 728 5.52 18.41 -1.64
N SER A 729 5.59 18.02 -2.92
CA SER A 729 4.42 18.09 -3.81
C SER A 729 3.31 17.18 -3.28
N GLY A 730 2.07 17.63 -3.33
CA GLY A 730 0.90 16.92 -2.80
C GLY A 730 0.51 17.29 -1.37
N LEU A 731 1.15 18.29 -0.76
CA LEU A 731 0.86 18.74 0.62
C LEU A 731 0.63 20.25 0.69
N PRO A 732 -0.16 20.71 1.68
CA PRO A 732 -0.28 22.15 1.94
C PRO A 732 1.05 22.73 2.41
N GLU A 733 1.16 24.05 2.26
CA GLU A 733 2.29 24.82 2.77
C GLU A 733 2.16 25.02 4.28
N ILE A 734 3.27 24.89 4.98
CA ILE A 734 3.32 25.22 6.40
C ILE A 734 3.54 26.72 6.49
N SER A 735 2.55 27.45 7.02
CA SER A 735 2.66 28.89 7.26
C SER A 735 3.00 29.17 8.72
N VAL A 736 4.12 29.86 8.95
CA VAL A 736 4.60 30.21 10.29
C VAL A 736 4.98 31.68 10.33
N VAL A 737 4.58 32.39 11.39
CA VAL A 737 5.03 33.77 11.62
C VAL A 737 6.43 33.70 12.21
N THR A 738 7.44 34.14 11.45
CA THR A 738 8.84 33.98 11.85
C THR A 738 9.47 35.30 12.30
N SER A 739 10.18 35.27 13.42
CA SER A 739 11.03 36.38 13.90
C SER A 739 12.49 36.27 13.44
N SER A 740 12.79 35.22 12.69
CA SER A 740 14.13 34.75 12.35
C SER A 740 14.81 35.57 11.26
N ARG A 741 16.15 35.67 11.34
CA ARG A 741 16.98 36.43 10.38
C ARG A 741 17.52 35.54 9.28
N ILE A 742 17.70 36.12 8.08
CA ILE A 742 18.38 35.45 6.97
C ILE A 742 19.83 35.12 7.34
N ASP A 743 20.27 33.95 6.91
CA ASP A 743 21.63 33.50 7.05
C ASP A 743 22.62 34.38 6.26
N ILE A 744 23.72 34.76 6.94
CA ILE A 744 24.72 35.66 6.37
C ILE A 744 25.39 35.04 5.14
N TRP A 745 25.60 33.72 5.13
CA TRP A 745 26.24 33.07 3.98
C TRP A 745 25.35 33.08 2.76
N PHE A 746 24.04 32.87 2.91
CA PHE A 746 23.11 32.99 1.79
C PHE A 746 23.18 34.39 1.14
N LEU A 747 23.19 35.46 1.95
CA LEU A 747 23.37 36.83 1.47
C LEU A 747 24.69 37.01 0.73
N VAL A 748 25.79 36.53 1.30
CA VAL A 748 27.12 36.62 0.68
C VAL A 748 27.15 35.89 -0.66
N PHE A 749 26.60 34.68 -0.76
CA PHE A 749 26.53 33.92 -2.00
C PHE A 749 25.67 34.64 -3.05
N PHE A 750 24.50 35.15 -2.67
CA PHE A 750 23.62 35.90 -3.57
C PHE A 750 24.29 37.17 -4.12
N VAL A 751 24.91 37.97 -3.24
CA VAL A 751 25.65 39.18 -3.65
C VAL A 751 26.84 38.82 -4.56
N CYS A 752 27.55 37.73 -4.27
CA CYS A 752 28.64 37.24 -5.12
C CYS A 752 28.15 36.87 -6.53
N ILE A 753 27.00 36.19 -6.65
CA ILE A 753 26.40 35.81 -7.93
C ILE A 753 26.11 37.06 -8.77
N ILE A 754 25.42 38.05 -8.19
CA ILE A 754 25.09 39.30 -8.89
C ILE A 754 26.36 40.06 -9.27
N SER A 755 27.35 40.14 -8.37
CA SER A 755 28.61 40.83 -8.61
C SER A 755 29.44 40.18 -9.72
N VAL A 756 29.57 38.85 -9.73
CA VAL A 756 30.29 38.12 -10.78
C VAL A 756 29.60 38.29 -12.13
N CYS A 757 28.26 38.27 -12.15
CA CYS A 757 27.49 38.50 -13.37
C CYS A 757 27.68 39.94 -13.89
N LEU A 758 27.69 40.93 -13.00
CA LEU A 758 27.95 42.33 -13.32
C LEU A 758 29.37 42.55 -13.90
N ILE A 759 30.40 42.01 -13.25
CA ILE A 759 31.79 42.09 -13.73
C ILE A 759 31.91 41.49 -15.12
N LYS A 760 31.30 40.32 -15.34
CA LYS A 760 31.29 39.67 -16.66
C LYS A 760 30.54 40.49 -17.71
N ALA A 761 29.39 41.08 -17.35
CA ALA A 761 28.61 41.94 -18.22
C ALA A 761 29.44 43.15 -18.68
N ILE A 762 30.14 43.83 -17.75
CA ILE A 762 31.02 44.97 -18.04
C ILE A 762 32.20 44.58 -18.93
N LEU A 763 32.88 43.46 -18.62
CA LEU A 763 34.03 42.99 -19.40
C LEU A 763 33.62 42.58 -20.83
N SER A 764 32.43 41.97 -20.99
CA SER A 764 31.92 41.63 -22.33
C SER A 764 31.54 42.88 -23.14
N HIS A 765 31.05 43.93 -22.48
CA HIS A 765 30.77 45.22 -23.10
C HIS A 765 32.07 45.95 -23.50
N LYS A 766 33.11 45.94 -22.66
CA LYS A 766 34.39 46.61 -22.94
C LYS A 766 35.10 45.99 -24.16
N LYS A 767 35.17 44.66 -24.21
CA LYS A 767 35.75 43.91 -25.34
C LYS A 767 35.04 44.19 -26.69
N ARG A 768 33.80 44.70 -26.67
CA ARG A 768 33.07 45.11 -27.87
C ARG A 768 33.55 46.45 -28.43
N ARG A 769 33.89 47.42 -27.58
CA ARG A 769 34.39 48.73 -28.04
C ARG A 769 35.74 48.59 -28.73
N GLU A 770 36.62 47.75 -28.19
CA GLU A 770 37.95 47.46 -28.75
C GLU A 770 37.89 46.77 -30.14
N ILE A 771 36.79 46.11 -30.52
CA ILE A 771 36.62 45.44 -31.85
C ILE A 771 35.87 46.34 -32.86
N HIS A 772 35.38 47.51 -32.45
CA HIS A 772 34.73 48.48 -33.35
C HIS A 772 35.57 49.75 -33.56
N GLU A 773 36.70 49.88 -32.85
CA GLU A 773 37.67 50.97 -33.00
C GLU A 773 38.92 50.54 -33.79
N ASP A 774 39.07 49.25 -34.12
CA ASP A 774 39.96 48.67 -35.14
C ASP A 774 39.16 48.38 -36.43
#